data_AF-E2NL47-F1
#
_entry.id   AF-E2NL47-F1
#
_cell.length_a   1.000
_cell.length_b   1.000
_cell.length_c   1.000
_cell.angle_alpha   90.00
_cell.angle_beta   90.00
_cell.angle_gamma   90.00
#
_symmetry.space_group_name_H-M   'P 1'
#
loop_
_entity.id
_entity.type
_entity.pdbx_description
1 polymer ?
#
loop_
_entity_poly.entity_id
_entity_poly.type
_entity_poly.pdbx_seq_one_letter_code
_entity_poly.pdbx_strand_id
1 'polypeptide(L)'
;TVQITEADPFELTANIRLVDWETGDYIDDYEPDNGLETIAVADLLPVGETTYDISTNIVTLALKAGSSFTISTGSNAGVNAQLTYNGNSPTDGWLKLEEVPVTTTRAEATQQVKYKISFNESYTGSSYPRGILHLTDKAGGSEEVILIDTTFGTPVVEPTGGTMNPDGVNKWDATDNILYLVQVIGTNTSTGTINITSIGGSKVELPANSGITVNPTSSVNTTQEYTFRWASTDDVNLTEKEIIVALKNRSEEIKAENIKVKLLPNRINNLQITSPSAGISLSAITATTATLTMPIIKDKQFTLTMDSYSKPTISRCPSWLENITPASTRSTPESKTVSFTFKLIEDAASFDDTQIVFTNATGGMGMTVNIAREFQAPTIIPVGSPLPKTNTYNGTKMTAKQVKSGATSTYQIKVYSLGGNDFYCSNGYFTYSLVSSENNSTKVYRIGIRSGTYNDSGTFNFDIRNSKDTSKKVTHTIEYVSSRPNLRSSTPYDCIYYNATGDANTNLFIKDEEALYGKQELSFSINSPGGLNTPASFNSKFTLTNTHTWSITEPWDTFKLAIAGGSNTNMDGSSSGASLGSYTFTSKESTYFQNLTITFYNRLPIGRGQWAYKINNVYCIRVATYVHYQSAVSVINGMGNGWFILGWPGLRDLFNIGDWSVNREQTQYYPRFFTNVFIEGRFYNTDFYGGDECGLKISNINTTSGTALFKWVTMNKYTAESDYYAVAFHY
;
A
#
# COMPACT_ATOMS: atom_id res chain seq x y z
N THR A 1 -88.97 62.81 -74.99
CA THR A 1 -90.06 63.68 -74.54
C THR A 1 -90.65 63.10 -73.27
N VAL A 2 -90.67 63.82 -72.15
CA VAL A 2 -91.27 63.35 -70.88
C VAL A 2 -92.60 64.08 -70.69
N GLN A 3 -93.69 63.35 -70.53
CA GLN A 3 -95.03 63.87 -70.27
C GLN A 3 -95.50 63.35 -68.91
N ILE A 4 -95.54 64.22 -67.92
CA ILE A 4 -96.12 63.90 -66.61
C ILE A 4 -97.64 63.80 -66.78
N THR A 5 -98.19 62.62 -66.52
CA THR A 5 -99.63 62.35 -66.64
C THR A 5 -100.37 62.50 -65.33
N GLU A 6 -99.69 62.29 -64.20
CA GLU A 6 -100.21 62.55 -62.86
C GLU A 6 -99.06 62.94 -61.93
N ALA A 7 -99.31 63.89 -61.02
CA ALA A 7 -98.31 64.31 -60.06
C ALA A 7 -98.99 64.67 -58.73
N ASP A 8 -98.53 64.05 -57.66
CA ASP A 8 -98.82 64.43 -56.29
C ASP A 8 -97.51 64.59 -55.48
N PRO A 9 -97.57 65.07 -54.22
CA PRO A 9 -96.37 65.34 -53.42
C PRO A 9 -95.48 64.11 -53.13
N PHE A 10 -96.00 62.89 -53.28
CA PHE A 10 -95.33 61.64 -52.95
C PHE A 10 -95.19 60.69 -54.15
N GLU A 11 -95.93 60.92 -55.25
CA GLU A 11 -95.85 60.09 -56.46
C GLU A 11 -95.93 60.93 -57.75
N LEU A 12 -95.03 60.64 -58.71
CA LEU A 12 -95.01 61.25 -60.04
C LEU A 12 -95.17 60.17 -61.10
N THR A 13 -96.30 60.18 -61.80
CA THR A 13 -96.57 59.29 -62.92
C THR A 13 -96.26 60.03 -64.22
N ALA A 14 -95.23 59.60 -64.94
CA ALA A 14 -94.82 60.20 -66.20
C ALA A 14 -94.64 59.17 -67.30
N ASN A 15 -95.15 59.50 -68.50
CA ASN A 15 -94.87 58.79 -69.73
C ASN A 15 -93.63 59.36 -70.42
N ILE A 16 -92.59 58.56 -70.58
CA ILE A 16 -91.35 58.94 -71.28
C ILE A 16 -91.36 58.34 -72.68
N ARG A 17 -91.39 59.20 -73.71
CA ARG A 17 -91.31 58.81 -75.12
C ARG A 17 -89.97 59.25 -75.71
N LEU A 18 -89.04 58.32 -75.93
CA LEU A 18 -87.80 58.58 -76.68
C LEU A 18 -88.09 58.48 -78.19
N VAL A 19 -87.57 59.42 -78.97
CA VAL A 19 -87.93 59.58 -80.39
C VAL A 19 -86.95 58.85 -81.34
N ASP A 20 -85.92 58.17 -80.79
CA ASP A 20 -84.83 57.62 -81.61
C ASP A 20 -84.36 56.24 -81.12
N TRP A 21 -85.29 55.28 -81.03
CA TRP A 21 -84.98 53.86 -80.88
C TRP A 21 -85.88 53.06 -81.84
N GLU A 22 -85.29 52.43 -82.86
CA GLU A 22 -85.99 51.79 -84.00
C GLU A 22 -86.76 50.50 -83.66
N THR A 23 -86.85 50.12 -82.40
CA THR A 23 -87.70 49.02 -81.92
C THR A 23 -88.46 49.52 -80.71
N GLY A 24 -89.70 49.93 -80.94
CA GLY A 24 -90.59 50.46 -79.91
C GLY A 24 -91.11 49.35 -79.02
N ASP A 25 -90.42 49.09 -77.92
CA ASP A 25 -90.95 48.39 -76.76
C ASP A 25 -91.08 49.35 -75.58
N TYR A 26 -92.10 49.12 -74.74
CA TYR A 26 -92.32 49.87 -73.50
C TYR A 26 -91.14 49.63 -72.54
N ILE A 27 -90.64 50.69 -71.90
CA ILE A 27 -89.57 50.60 -70.88
C ILE A 27 -90.10 50.13 -69.52
N ASP A 28 -91.42 49.96 -69.37
CA ASP A 28 -92.09 49.66 -68.10
C ASP A 28 -91.64 48.32 -67.47
N ASP A 29 -91.05 47.40 -68.26
CA ASP A 29 -90.53 46.11 -67.77
C ASP A 29 -88.98 46.10 -67.59
N TYR A 30 -88.30 47.26 -67.64
CA TYR A 30 -86.86 47.30 -67.38
C TYR A 30 -86.57 47.11 -65.89
N GLU A 31 -86.28 45.87 -65.51
CA GLU A 31 -85.72 45.52 -64.20
C GLU A 31 -84.18 45.61 -64.29
N PRO A 32 -83.53 46.60 -63.65
CA PRO A 32 -82.08 46.69 -63.66
C PRO A 32 -81.48 45.45 -62.96
N ASP A 33 -80.58 44.76 -63.66
CA ASP A 33 -79.84 43.60 -63.12
C ASP A 33 -78.89 44.07 -62.00
N ASN A 34 -79.43 44.08 -60.78
CA ASN A 34 -78.79 44.49 -59.53
C ASN A 34 -78.41 43.27 -58.66
N GLY A 35 -78.11 42.14 -59.31
CA GLY A 35 -77.65 40.91 -58.66
C GLY A 35 -76.12 40.86 -58.47
N LEU A 36 -75.67 40.10 -57.48
CA LEU A 36 -74.30 39.62 -57.42
C LEU A 36 -74.08 38.51 -58.46
N GLU A 37 -72.98 38.58 -59.21
CA GLU A 37 -72.53 37.46 -60.05
C GLU A 37 -72.16 36.25 -59.17
N THR A 38 -72.14 35.06 -59.79
CA THR A 38 -71.77 33.81 -59.11
C THR A 38 -70.47 33.96 -58.32
N ILE A 39 -70.52 33.62 -57.04
CA ILE A 39 -69.37 33.65 -56.14
C ILE A 39 -68.42 32.51 -56.49
N ALA A 40 -67.15 32.85 -56.69
CA ALA A 40 -66.06 31.90 -56.84
C ALA A 40 -65.12 31.96 -55.62
N VAL A 41 -65.00 30.85 -54.89
CA VAL A 41 -64.04 30.69 -53.78
C VAL A 41 -62.84 29.89 -54.26
N ALA A 42 -61.62 30.41 -54.06
CA ALA A 42 -60.38 29.84 -54.55
C ALA A 42 -59.20 30.07 -53.59
N ASP A 43 -58.00 29.64 -53.98
CA ASP A 43 -56.75 29.86 -53.24
C ASP A 43 -56.81 29.40 -51.77
N LEU A 44 -57.46 28.27 -51.51
CA LEU A 44 -57.64 27.67 -50.18
C LEU A 44 -56.28 27.18 -49.62
N LEU A 45 -55.73 27.93 -48.68
CA LEU A 45 -54.43 27.68 -48.05
C LEU A 45 -54.58 27.46 -46.53
N PRO A 46 -53.87 26.49 -45.95
CA PRO A 46 -53.05 25.46 -46.59
C PRO A 46 -53.90 24.43 -47.35
N VAL A 47 -53.37 23.95 -48.48
CA VAL A 47 -54.06 22.97 -49.34
C VAL A 47 -54.37 21.70 -48.55
N GLY A 48 -55.63 21.27 -48.56
CA GLY A 48 -56.09 20.04 -47.90
C GLY A 48 -56.49 20.20 -46.43
N GLU A 49 -56.19 21.34 -45.81
CA GLU A 49 -56.65 21.67 -44.45
C GLU A 49 -57.70 22.79 -44.44
N THR A 50 -57.59 23.73 -45.38
CA THR A 50 -58.62 24.74 -45.65
C THR A 50 -59.55 24.22 -46.74
N THR A 51 -60.85 24.15 -46.47
CA THR A 51 -61.84 23.56 -47.38
C THR A 51 -63.04 24.48 -47.58
N TYR A 52 -63.67 24.40 -48.74
CA TYR A 52 -64.91 25.10 -49.04
C TYR A 52 -66.00 24.10 -49.42
N ASP A 53 -67.14 24.17 -48.74
CA ASP A 53 -68.34 23.42 -49.07
C ASP A 53 -69.33 24.35 -49.79
N ILE A 54 -69.46 24.16 -51.10
CA ILE A 54 -70.34 24.95 -51.97
C ILE A 54 -71.82 24.79 -51.62
N SER A 55 -72.23 23.66 -51.02
CA SER A 55 -73.65 23.39 -50.71
C SER A 55 -74.15 24.16 -49.49
N THR A 56 -73.25 24.49 -48.57
CA THR A 56 -73.53 25.20 -47.32
C THR A 56 -72.93 26.60 -47.28
N ASN A 57 -72.12 26.95 -48.29
CA ASN A 57 -71.34 28.18 -48.38
C ASN A 57 -70.40 28.40 -47.18
N ILE A 58 -69.83 27.30 -46.65
CA ILE A 58 -68.92 27.31 -45.50
C ILE A 58 -67.49 27.10 -45.95
N VAL A 59 -66.59 28.00 -45.55
CA VAL A 59 -65.14 27.79 -45.58
C VAL A 59 -64.69 27.33 -44.19
N THR A 60 -64.08 26.15 -44.11
CA THR A 60 -63.35 25.72 -42.91
C THR A 60 -61.90 26.15 -43.08
N LEU A 61 -61.48 27.17 -42.33
CA LEU A 61 -60.14 27.73 -42.38
C LEU A 61 -59.24 27.09 -41.32
N ALA A 62 -58.08 26.56 -41.72
CA ALA A 62 -57.09 26.07 -40.79
C ALA A 62 -56.46 27.24 -40.01
N LEU A 63 -56.30 27.13 -38.70
CA LEU A 63 -55.61 28.16 -37.90
C LEU A 63 -54.10 27.91 -37.86
N LYS A 64 -53.40 28.33 -38.92
CA LYS A 64 -51.94 28.24 -39.09
C LYS A 64 -51.41 29.51 -39.75
N ALA A 65 -50.11 29.75 -39.61
CA ALA A 65 -49.46 30.85 -40.34
C ALA A 65 -49.63 30.65 -41.86
N GLY A 66 -49.98 31.72 -42.57
CA GLY A 66 -50.25 31.72 -44.01
C GLY A 66 -51.64 31.24 -44.44
N SER A 67 -52.50 30.83 -43.50
CA SER A 67 -53.86 30.38 -43.82
C SER A 67 -54.70 31.49 -44.45
N SER A 68 -55.27 31.22 -45.61
CA SER A 68 -56.12 32.18 -46.32
C SER A 68 -56.97 31.51 -47.40
N PHE A 69 -57.89 32.28 -47.96
CA PHE A 69 -58.63 31.94 -49.17
C PHE A 69 -59.02 33.23 -49.89
N THR A 70 -59.41 33.12 -51.16
CA THR A 70 -59.89 34.25 -51.94
C THR A 70 -61.31 34.04 -52.43
N ILE A 71 -62.03 35.14 -52.57
CA ILE A 71 -63.38 35.17 -53.10
C ILE A 71 -63.43 36.17 -54.23
N SER A 72 -64.05 35.80 -55.34
CA SER A 72 -64.29 36.69 -56.48
C SER A 72 -65.77 36.68 -56.84
N THR A 73 -66.32 37.86 -57.11
CA THR A 73 -67.69 38.08 -57.58
C THR A 73 -67.72 39.42 -58.33
N GLY A 74 -68.86 39.79 -58.90
CA GLY A 74 -69.04 41.03 -59.65
C GLY A 74 -70.45 41.60 -59.48
N SER A 75 -70.60 42.89 -59.72
CA SER A 75 -71.91 43.56 -59.81
C SER A 75 -71.79 44.80 -60.71
N ASN A 76 -72.89 45.17 -61.37
CA ASN A 76 -73.00 46.43 -62.13
C ASN A 76 -72.82 47.68 -61.25
N ALA A 77 -73.28 47.66 -60.00
CA ALA A 77 -73.17 48.77 -59.05
C ALA A 77 -71.87 48.73 -58.21
N GLY A 78 -71.15 47.60 -58.27
CA GLY A 78 -70.01 47.28 -57.42
C GLY A 78 -70.44 46.59 -56.12
N VAL A 79 -69.50 45.92 -55.48
CA VAL A 79 -69.76 45.06 -54.31
C VAL A 79 -69.18 45.71 -53.04
N ASN A 80 -69.94 45.69 -51.95
CA ASN A 80 -69.44 46.01 -50.61
C ASN A 80 -69.15 44.71 -49.86
N ALA A 81 -67.99 44.61 -49.22
CA ALA A 81 -67.60 43.45 -48.41
C ALA A 81 -67.45 43.86 -46.95
N GLN A 82 -68.18 43.16 -46.06
CA GLN A 82 -68.11 43.38 -44.62
C GLN A 82 -67.87 42.05 -43.90
N LEU A 83 -66.87 42.05 -43.01
CA LEU A 83 -66.58 40.90 -42.16
C LEU A 83 -67.18 41.12 -40.76
N THR A 84 -68.04 40.20 -40.34
CA THR A 84 -68.63 40.15 -39.00
C THR A 84 -68.35 38.80 -38.34
N TYR A 85 -68.74 38.64 -37.08
CA TYR A 85 -68.57 37.39 -36.31
C TYR A 85 -69.88 37.04 -35.62
N ASN A 86 -70.15 35.74 -35.49
CA ASN A 86 -71.31 35.26 -34.76
C ASN A 86 -71.18 35.60 -33.25
N GLY A 87 -72.07 36.45 -32.73
CA GLY A 87 -72.04 36.94 -31.34
C GLY A 87 -71.27 38.25 -31.15
N ASN A 88 -70.51 38.36 -30.05
CA ASN A 88 -69.67 39.55 -29.79
C ASN A 88 -68.41 39.53 -30.66
N SER A 89 -68.17 40.59 -31.43
CA SER A 89 -66.97 40.72 -32.26
C SER A 89 -65.69 40.81 -31.40
N PRO A 90 -64.63 40.04 -31.71
CA PRO A 90 -63.32 40.21 -31.07
C PRO A 90 -62.78 41.61 -31.39
N THR A 91 -62.13 42.27 -30.42
CA THR A 91 -61.68 43.67 -30.52
C THR A 91 -60.82 43.96 -31.75
N ASP A 92 -60.03 42.99 -32.21
CA ASP A 92 -59.17 43.09 -33.40
C ASP A 92 -59.51 42.09 -34.53
N GLY A 93 -60.50 41.21 -34.32
CA GLY A 93 -60.86 40.12 -35.25
C GLY A 93 -59.75 39.06 -35.48
N TRP A 94 -60.13 37.78 -35.60
CA TRP A 94 -59.16 36.71 -35.91
C TRP A 94 -58.96 36.49 -37.42
N LEU A 95 -59.72 37.20 -38.25
CA LEU A 95 -59.66 37.19 -39.71
C LEU A 95 -59.35 38.60 -40.23
N LYS A 96 -58.58 38.69 -41.32
CA LYS A 96 -58.32 39.90 -42.09
C LYS A 96 -59.03 39.83 -43.43
N LEU A 97 -59.63 40.94 -43.85
CA LEU A 97 -60.25 41.13 -45.17
C LEU A 97 -59.42 42.15 -45.94
N GLU A 98 -58.90 41.76 -47.11
CA GLU A 98 -58.09 42.59 -47.99
C GLU A 98 -58.67 42.56 -49.41
N GLU A 99 -58.90 43.72 -50.02
CA GLU A 99 -59.27 43.80 -51.43
C GLU A 99 -58.02 43.61 -52.32
N VAL A 100 -58.12 42.71 -53.28
CA VAL A 100 -57.07 42.39 -54.24
C VAL A 100 -57.40 43.08 -55.57
N PRO A 101 -56.50 43.90 -56.15
CA PRO A 101 -56.76 44.56 -57.42
C PRO A 101 -57.03 43.56 -58.55
N VAL A 102 -58.11 43.78 -59.30
CA VAL A 102 -58.46 42.99 -60.48
C VAL A 102 -58.11 43.80 -61.74
N THR A 103 -57.35 43.20 -62.67
CA THR A 103 -56.82 43.90 -63.86
C THR A 103 -57.69 43.79 -65.11
N THR A 104 -58.87 43.15 -65.03
CA THR A 104 -59.75 42.90 -66.18
C THR A 104 -61.18 43.36 -65.89
N THR A 105 -61.55 44.53 -66.40
CA THR A 105 -62.96 44.90 -66.62
C THR A 105 -63.45 44.15 -67.86
N ARG A 106 -64.51 43.35 -67.72
CA ARG A 106 -65.18 42.71 -68.86
C ARG A 106 -65.81 43.82 -69.73
N ALA A 107 -65.94 43.60 -71.04
CA ALA A 107 -66.37 44.61 -72.01
C ALA A 107 -67.84 45.09 -71.87
N GLU A 108 -68.57 44.65 -70.84
CA GLU A 108 -69.95 45.01 -70.57
C GLU A 108 -70.10 45.26 -69.05
N ALA A 109 -70.33 46.52 -68.67
CA ALA A 109 -70.85 47.10 -67.42
C ALA A 109 -70.56 46.54 -65.98
N THR A 110 -70.08 45.31 -65.76
CA THR A 110 -69.89 44.75 -64.40
C THR A 110 -68.51 45.06 -63.80
N GLN A 111 -68.50 45.49 -62.53
CA GLN A 111 -67.28 45.67 -61.73
C GLN A 111 -66.95 44.37 -60.99
N GLN A 112 -65.86 43.71 -61.39
CA GLN A 112 -65.37 42.53 -60.68
C GLN A 112 -64.51 42.91 -59.48
N VAL A 113 -64.72 42.21 -58.37
CA VAL A 113 -63.95 42.35 -57.13
C VAL A 113 -63.33 41.01 -56.76
N LYS A 114 -62.14 41.06 -56.15
CA LYS A 114 -61.51 39.91 -55.52
C LYS A 114 -61.11 40.31 -54.11
N TYR A 115 -61.50 39.51 -53.12
CA TYR A 115 -61.11 39.69 -51.72
C TYR A 115 -60.26 38.52 -51.27
N LYS A 116 -59.23 38.79 -50.47
CA LYS A 116 -58.45 37.80 -49.74
C LYS A 116 -58.85 37.86 -48.28
N ILE A 117 -59.22 36.69 -47.75
CA ILE A 117 -59.52 36.51 -46.34
C ILE A 117 -58.40 35.67 -45.76
N SER A 118 -57.71 36.16 -44.74
CA SER A 118 -56.59 35.47 -44.12
C SER A 118 -56.69 35.39 -42.61
N PHE A 119 -56.09 34.37 -42.02
CA PHE A 119 -55.91 34.29 -40.58
C PHE A 119 -55.07 35.48 -40.08
N ASN A 120 -55.57 36.18 -39.06
CA ASN A 120 -54.83 37.23 -38.39
C ASN A 120 -53.80 36.59 -37.45
N GLU A 121 -52.58 36.38 -37.93
CA GLU A 121 -51.49 35.77 -37.13
C GLU A 121 -51.13 36.57 -35.87
N SER A 122 -51.46 37.87 -35.82
CA SER A 122 -51.24 38.71 -34.64
C SER A 122 -52.37 38.59 -33.61
N TYR A 123 -53.41 37.80 -33.89
CA TYR A 123 -54.52 37.60 -32.96
C TYR A 123 -54.07 36.77 -31.76
N THR A 124 -54.13 37.37 -30.58
CA THR A 124 -53.77 36.74 -29.29
C THR A 124 -54.98 36.30 -28.48
N GLY A 125 -56.19 36.37 -29.05
CA GLY A 125 -57.42 36.01 -28.35
C GLY A 125 -57.60 34.50 -28.19
N SER A 126 -58.36 34.11 -27.17
CA SER A 126 -58.60 32.71 -26.79
C SER A 126 -59.88 32.10 -27.38
N SER A 127 -60.61 32.85 -28.20
CA SER A 127 -61.87 32.43 -28.85
C SER A 127 -61.84 32.72 -30.35
N TYR A 128 -62.38 31.80 -31.14
CA TYR A 128 -62.44 31.88 -32.60
C TYR A 128 -63.89 31.69 -33.05
N PRO A 129 -64.77 32.69 -32.84
CA PRO A 129 -66.17 32.59 -33.25
C PRO A 129 -66.28 32.51 -34.77
N ARG A 130 -67.32 31.82 -35.28
CA ARG A 130 -67.59 31.72 -36.72
C ARG A 130 -67.57 33.10 -37.38
N GLY A 131 -66.69 33.28 -38.37
CA GLY A 131 -66.65 34.48 -39.20
C GLY A 131 -67.80 34.46 -40.20
N ILE A 132 -68.30 35.64 -40.54
CA ILE A 132 -69.39 35.81 -41.50
C ILE A 132 -68.96 36.92 -42.45
N LEU A 133 -68.70 36.57 -43.71
CA LEU A 133 -68.42 37.55 -44.74
C LEU A 133 -69.72 37.86 -45.49
N HIS A 134 -70.12 39.12 -45.42
CA HIS A 134 -71.24 39.68 -46.14
C HIS A 134 -70.73 40.32 -47.42
N LEU A 135 -71.27 39.87 -48.56
CA LEU A 135 -71.08 40.50 -49.86
C LEU A 135 -72.42 41.11 -50.24
N THR A 136 -72.47 42.43 -50.40
CA THR A 136 -73.72 43.14 -50.70
C THR A 136 -73.55 43.96 -51.97
N ASP A 137 -74.52 43.87 -52.85
CA ASP A 137 -74.60 44.77 -54.01
C ASP A 137 -74.81 46.24 -53.56
N LYS A 138 -74.05 47.19 -54.11
CA LYS A 138 -74.14 48.61 -53.71
C LYS A 138 -75.46 49.28 -54.08
N ALA A 139 -76.22 48.75 -55.04
CA ALA A 139 -77.57 49.22 -55.34
C ALA A 139 -78.64 48.57 -54.46
N GLY A 140 -78.25 47.69 -53.53
CA GLY A 140 -79.09 47.13 -52.47
C GLY A 140 -79.95 45.93 -52.90
N GLY A 141 -79.69 45.36 -54.09
CA GLY A 141 -80.54 44.32 -54.68
C GLY A 141 -80.35 42.90 -54.13
N SER A 142 -79.16 42.56 -53.63
CA SER A 142 -78.85 41.19 -53.16
C SER A 142 -77.69 41.14 -52.15
N GLU A 143 -77.76 40.20 -51.21
CA GLU A 143 -76.71 39.89 -50.23
C GLU A 143 -76.40 38.39 -50.27
N GLU A 144 -75.10 38.07 -50.32
CA GLU A 144 -74.60 36.70 -50.19
C GLU A 144 -73.67 36.59 -48.99
N VAL A 145 -73.76 35.47 -48.29
CA VAL A 145 -73.04 35.25 -47.03
C VAL A 145 -72.17 34.00 -47.11
N ILE A 146 -70.89 34.17 -46.79
CA ILE A 146 -69.93 33.07 -46.65
C ILE A 146 -69.59 32.91 -45.18
N LEU A 147 -69.84 31.70 -44.66
CA LEU A 147 -69.54 31.37 -43.28
C LEU A 147 -68.12 30.82 -43.17
N ILE A 148 -67.39 31.22 -42.14
CA ILE A 148 -65.99 30.85 -41.95
C ILE A 148 -65.86 30.14 -40.60
N ASP A 149 -65.77 28.82 -40.65
CA ASP A 149 -65.46 27.98 -39.50
C ASP A 149 -63.96 27.78 -39.36
N THR A 150 -63.51 27.41 -38.17
CA THR A 150 -62.11 27.10 -37.89
C THR A 150 -61.89 25.60 -37.76
N THR A 151 -60.76 25.11 -38.25
CA THR A 151 -60.20 23.83 -37.80
C THR A 151 -58.85 24.06 -37.12
N PHE A 152 -58.61 23.32 -36.05
CA PHE A 152 -57.40 23.48 -35.25
C PHE A 152 -56.28 22.54 -35.71
N GLY A 153 -55.03 22.97 -35.48
CA GLY A 153 -53.85 22.15 -35.71
C GLY A 153 -53.55 21.18 -34.56
N THR A 154 -52.67 20.20 -34.83
CA THR A 154 -52.05 19.39 -33.78
C THR A 154 -51.13 20.26 -32.92
N PRO A 155 -51.10 20.06 -31.59
CA PRO A 155 -50.12 20.73 -30.72
C PRO A 155 -48.68 20.42 -31.16
N VAL A 156 -47.77 21.37 -30.98
CA VAL A 156 -46.33 21.20 -31.25
C VAL A 156 -45.54 21.45 -29.97
N VAL A 157 -44.49 20.67 -29.74
CA VAL A 157 -43.55 20.89 -28.63
C VAL A 157 -42.41 21.78 -29.10
N GLU A 158 -42.22 22.90 -28.43
CA GLU A 158 -41.15 23.86 -28.70
C GLU A 158 -39.94 23.60 -27.79
N PRO A 159 -38.74 24.12 -28.14
CA PRO A 159 -37.57 24.09 -27.28
C PRO A 159 -37.90 24.57 -25.86
N THR A 160 -37.47 23.79 -24.87
CA THR A 160 -37.85 24.00 -23.47
C THR A 160 -37.12 25.22 -22.90
N GLY A 161 -37.86 26.19 -22.36
CA GLY A 161 -37.30 27.33 -21.61
C GLY A 161 -37.23 27.12 -20.09
N GLY A 162 -37.87 26.07 -19.58
CA GLY A 162 -38.02 25.80 -18.16
C GLY A 162 -36.86 24.99 -17.55
N THR A 163 -36.80 24.96 -16.22
CA THR A 163 -35.77 24.24 -15.46
C THR A 163 -36.00 22.73 -15.46
N MET A 164 -34.93 21.97 -15.68
CA MET A 164 -34.87 20.52 -15.47
C MET A 164 -34.32 20.21 -14.08
N ASN A 165 -34.85 19.20 -13.39
CA ASN A 165 -34.32 18.76 -12.10
C ASN A 165 -34.34 17.23 -11.99
N PRO A 166 -33.19 16.55 -11.82
CA PRO A 166 -31.87 17.13 -11.60
C PRO A 166 -31.26 17.78 -12.84
N ASP A 167 -30.65 18.94 -12.63
CA ASP A 167 -30.00 19.72 -13.68
C ASP A 167 -28.86 18.93 -14.36
N GLY A 168 -28.72 19.10 -15.68
CA GLY A 168 -27.74 18.40 -16.51
C GLY A 168 -27.95 16.89 -16.72
N VAL A 169 -28.97 16.27 -16.09
CA VAL A 169 -29.30 14.83 -16.25
C VAL A 169 -30.66 14.65 -16.91
N ASN A 170 -31.70 15.29 -16.36
CA ASN A 170 -32.99 15.33 -17.03
C ASN A 170 -32.89 16.18 -18.30
N LYS A 171 -33.49 15.71 -19.40
CA LYS A 171 -33.43 16.40 -20.69
C LYS A 171 -34.67 16.16 -21.54
N TRP A 172 -34.99 17.13 -22.39
CA TRP A 172 -35.90 16.97 -23.52
C TRP A 172 -35.07 16.67 -24.78
N ASP A 173 -35.42 15.61 -25.50
CA ASP A 173 -34.86 15.27 -26.80
C ASP A 173 -35.88 15.59 -27.89
N ALA A 174 -35.65 16.71 -28.59
CA ALA A 174 -36.54 17.20 -29.63
C ALA A 174 -36.51 16.35 -30.92
N THR A 175 -35.48 15.52 -31.13
CA THR A 175 -35.39 14.68 -32.33
C THR A 175 -36.36 13.50 -32.25
N ASP A 176 -36.42 12.90 -31.06
CA ASP A 176 -37.22 11.69 -30.81
C ASP A 176 -38.51 11.97 -30.02
N ASN A 177 -38.77 13.23 -29.68
CA ASN A 177 -39.86 13.67 -28.80
C ASN A 177 -39.88 12.94 -27.45
N ILE A 178 -38.73 12.87 -26.76
CA ILE A 178 -38.55 12.13 -25.50
C ILE A 178 -38.13 13.05 -24.35
N LEU A 179 -38.91 13.05 -23.26
CA LEU A 179 -38.51 13.61 -21.98
C LEU A 179 -37.89 12.53 -21.09
N TYR A 180 -36.66 12.74 -20.63
CA TYR A 180 -35.97 11.85 -19.70
C TYR A 180 -36.09 12.36 -18.27
N LEU A 181 -36.63 11.53 -17.38
CA LEU A 181 -36.69 11.77 -15.94
C LEU A 181 -35.91 10.68 -15.20
N VAL A 182 -34.94 11.08 -14.38
CA VAL A 182 -34.08 10.16 -13.63
C VAL A 182 -34.61 9.97 -12.20
N GLN A 183 -34.43 8.77 -11.62
CA GLN A 183 -34.88 8.49 -10.26
C GLN A 183 -34.14 9.37 -9.26
N VAL A 184 -34.88 9.85 -8.25
CA VAL A 184 -34.33 10.55 -7.08
C VAL A 184 -34.88 9.92 -5.80
N ILE A 185 -34.16 10.06 -4.69
CA ILE A 185 -34.52 9.48 -3.38
C ILE A 185 -34.81 10.59 -2.36
N GLY A 186 -35.46 10.23 -1.24
CA GLY A 186 -35.72 11.14 -0.13
C GLY A 186 -36.81 12.16 -0.44
N THR A 187 -36.61 13.42 -0.06
CA THR A 187 -37.59 14.51 -0.26
C THR A 187 -37.48 15.18 -1.64
N ASN A 188 -36.55 14.74 -2.49
CA ASN A 188 -36.34 15.30 -3.83
C ASN A 188 -37.44 14.86 -4.80
N THR A 189 -37.49 15.47 -5.97
CA THR A 189 -38.46 15.11 -7.02
C THR A 189 -37.84 15.34 -8.38
N SER A 190 -37.97 14.35 -9.27
CA SER A 190 -37.51 14.48 -10.64
C SER A 190 -38.56 15.24 -11.45
N THR A 191 -38.17 16.37 -12.04
CA THR A 191 -39.06 17.22 -12.84
C THR A 191 -38.44 17.54 -14.19
N GLY A 192 -39.30 17.70 -15.19
CA GLY A 192 -38.91 18.16 -16.52
C GLY A 192 -40.01 19.01 -17.11
N THR A 193 -39.62 20.10 -17.75
CA THR A 193 -40.53 21.10 -18.31
C THR A 193 -40.50 21.03 -19.83
N ILE A 194 -41.67 21.13 -20.47
CA ILE A 194 -41.79 21.29 -21.93
C ILE A 194 -42.76 22.42 -22.26
N ASN A 195 -42.52 23.11 -23.37
CA ASN A 195 -43.41 24.15 -23.87
C ASN A 195 -44.26 23.55 -25.00
N ILE A 196 -45.59 23.67 -24.89
CA ILE A 196 -46.54 23.21 -25.90
C ILE A 196 -47.21 24.42 -26.53
N THR A 197 -47.12 24.51 -27.86
CA THR A 197 -47.80 25.52 -28.66
C THR A 197 -48.98 24.88 -29.40
N SER A 198 -50.18 25.39 -29.17
CA SER A 198 -51.44 24.91 -29.74
C SER A 198 -52.46 26.04 -29.78
N ILE A 199 -52.79 26.53 -30.99
CA ILE A 199 -53.87 27.51 -31.18
C ILE A 199 -55.19 26.86 -30.72
N GLY A 200 -55.96 27.54 -29.87
CA GLY A 200 -57.13 26.96 -29.19
C GLY A 200 -56.83 26.31 -27.83
N GLY A 201 -55.57 26.35 -27.38
CA GLY A 201 -55.13 25.78 -26.11
C GLY A 201 -54.68 24.33 -26.22
N SER A 202 -54.04 23.83 -25.16
CA SER A 202 -53.45 22.49 -25.09
C SER A 202 -53.95 21.71 -23.88
N LYS A 203 -53.96 20.37 -23.99
CA LYS A 203 -54.33 19.44 -22.93
C LYS A 203 -53.35 18.27 -22.95
N VAL A 204 -52.80 17.93 -21.79
CA VAL A 204 -51.91 16.78 -21.61
C VAL A 204 -52.69 15.65 -20.96
N GLU A 205 -52.75 14.52 -21.63
CA GLU A 205 -53.39 13.31 -21.13
C GLU A 205 -52.35 12.24 -20.84
N LEU A 206 -52.24 11.89 -19.56
CA LEU A 206 -51.38 10.81 -19.09
C LEU A 206 -52.14 9.47 -19.15
N PRO A 207 -51.48 8.36 -19.51
CA PRO A 207 -52.09 7.05 -19.41
C PRO A 207 -52.38 6.70 -17.95
N ALA A 208 -53.42 5.88 -17.72
CA ALA A 208 -53.75 5.39 -16.38
C ALA A 208 -52.53 4.69 -15.75
N ASN A 209 -52.28 4.96 -14.46
CA ASN A 209 -51.14 4.40 -13.71
C ASN A 209 -49.76 4.68 -14.34
N SER A 210 -49.60 5.85 -14.97
CA SER A 210 -48.32 6.31 -15.53
C SER A 210 -47.20 6.34 -14.48
N GLY A 211 -47.53 6.66 -13.23
CA GLY A 211 -46.55 6.86 -12.15
C GLY A 211 -45.91 8.25 -12.14
N ILE A 212 -46.41 9.15 -12.99
CA ILE A 212 -45.99 10.55 -13.08
C ILE A 212 -47.21 11.49 -13.02
N THR A 213 -46.98 12.75 -12.71
CA THR A 213 -47.99 13.81 -12.80
C THR A 213 -47.52 14.92 -13.73
N VAL A 214 -48.46 15.74 -14.21
CA VAL A 214 -48.18 16.91 -15.04
C VAL A 214 -48.99 18.10 -14.53
N ASN A 215 -48.40 19.29 -14.53
CA ASN A 215 -49.08 20.53 -14.16
C ASN A 215 -48.68 21.70 -15.09
N PRO A 216 -49.64 22.48 -15.62
CA PRO A 216 -51.09 22.22 -15.57
C PRO A 216 -51.47 20.97 -16.39
N THR A 217 -52.70 20.47 -16.29
CA THR A 217 -53.17 19.37 -17.17
C THR A 217 -53.82 19.87 -18.46
N SER A 218 -54.23 21.14 -18.50
CA SER A 218 -54.73 21.82 -19.69
C SER A 218 -54.53 23.34 -19.56
N SER A 219 -54.51 24.04 -20.69
CA SER A 219 -54.42 25.50 -20.76
C SER A 219 -55.21 26.03 -21.95
N VAL A 220 -55.72 27.25 -21.82
CA VAL A 220 -56.40 27.99 -22.90
C VAL A 220 -55.42 28.83 -23.72
N ASN A 221 -54.19 28.99 -23.22
CA ASN A 221 -53.17 29.83 -23.86
C ASN A 221 -52.60 29.13 -25.09
N THR A 222 -52.26 29.91 -26.13
CA THR A 222 -51.64 29.40 -27.35
C THR A 222 -50.31 28.70 -27.06
N THR A 223 -49.52 29.21 -26.11
CA THR A 223 -48.29 28.56 -25.64
C THR A 223 -48.36 28.39 -24.13
N GLN A 224 -48.01 27.20 -23.65
CA GLN A 224 -48.03 26.88 -22.23
C GLN A 224 -46.85 25.98 -21.84
N GLU A 225 -46.21 26.29 -20.72
CA GLU A 225 -45.23 25.41 -20.08
C GLU A 225 -45.95 24.35 -19.23
N TYR A 226 -45.53 23.09 -19.40
CA TYR A 226 -46.02 21.93 -18.67
C TYR A 226 -44.86 21.30 -17.88
N THR A 227 -45.05 21.15 -16.57
CA THR A 227 -44.08 20.48 -15.69
C THR A 227 -44.50 19.04 -15.43
N PHE A 228 -43.73 18.09 -15.94
CA PHE A 228 -43.83 16.68 -15.60
C PHE A 228 -43.09 16.39 -14.30
N ARG A 229 -43.65 15.54 -13.47
CA ARG A 229 -43.14 15.21 -12.14
C ARG A 229 -43.15 13.70 -11.90
N TRP A 230 -41.99 13.15 -11.57
CA TRP A 230 -41.82 11.79 -11.06
C TRP A 230 -41.40 11.85 -9.59
N ALA A 231 -42.23 11.27 -8.72
CA ALA A 231 -42.02 11.28 -7.28
C ALA A 231 -40.75 10.51 -6.90
N SER A 232 -40.12 10.89 -5.78
CA SER A 232 -38.99 10.13 -5.25
C SER A 232 -39.42 8.70 -4.89
N THR A 233 -38.47 7.78 -5.05
CA THR A 233 -38.66 6.37 -4.72
C THR A 233 -37.31 5.74 -4.40
N ASP A 234 -37.27 4.91 -3.37
CA ASP A 234 -36.15 4.09 -2.94
C ASP A 234 -36.27 2.64 -3.41
N ASP A 235 -37.18 2.36 -4.35
CA ASP A 235 -37.34 1.03 -4.91
C ASP A 235 -36.07 0.61 -5.68
N VAL A 236 -35.44 -0.44 -5.16
CA VAL A 236 -34.20 -1.00 -5.67
C VAL A 236 -34.39 -1.81 -6.96
N ASN A 237 -35.63 -2.18 -7.30
CA ASN A 237 -35.95 -3.07 -8.42
C ASN A 237 -36.54 -2.36 -9.63
N LEU A 238 -36.49 -1.03 -9.68
CA LEU A 238 -36.98 -0.26 -10.82
C LEU A 238 -36.27 -0.67 -12.12
N THR A 239 -37.06 -0.73 -13.18
CA THR A 239 -36.61 -0.90 -14.56
C THR A 239 -36.90 0.37 -15.36
N GLU A 240 -36.21 0.54 -16.49
CA GLU A 240 -36.57 1.60 -17.42
C GLU A 240 -38.04 1.45 -17.84
N LYS A 241 -38.77 2.56 -17.78
CA LYS A 241 -40.18 2.60 -18.18
C LYS A 241 -40.38 3.71 -19.21
N GLU A 242 -40.93 3.36 -20.36
CA GLU A 242 -41.37 4.32 -21.38
C GLU A 242 -42.88 4.55 -21.21
N ILE A 243 -43.28 5.81 -21.17
CA ILE A 243 -44.67 6.25 -21.03
C ILE A 243 -45.03 7.07 -22.26
N ILE A 244 -46.07 6.67 -22.98
CA ILE A 244 -46.60 7.45 -24.11
C ILE A 244 -47.62 8.45 -23.55
N VAL A 245 -47.41 9.73 -23.82
CA VAL A 245 -48.25 10.84 -23.34
C VAL A 245 -48.89 11.52 -24.54
N ALA A 246 -50.21 11.68 -24.51
CA ALA A 246 -50.96 12.35 -25.58
C ALA A 246 -51.05 13.85 -25.30
N LEU A 247 -50.61 14.66 -26.27
CA LEU A 247 -50.78 16.10 -26.33
C LEU A 247 -51.96 16.39 -27.24
N LYS A 248 -53.03 16.96 -26.71
CA LYS A 248 -54.27 17.24 -27.46
C LYS A 248 -54.48 18.74 -27.59
N ASN A 249 -55.06 19.15 -28.71
CA ASN A 249 -55.64 20.47 -28.80
C ASN A 249 -56.85 20.54 -27.86
N ARG A 250 -56.94 21.57 -27.02
CA ARG A 250 -58.02 21.69 -26.03
C ARG A 250 -59.38 21.94 -26.68
N SER A 251 -59.42 22.68 -27.78
CA SER A 251 -60.67 23.03 -28.48
C SER A 251 -61.11 21.95 -29.48
N GLU A 252 -60.18 21.10 -29.94
CA GLU A 252 -60.47 20.00 -30.86
C GLU A 252 -59.62 18.77 -30.52
N GLU A 253 -60.03 18.00 -29.49
CA GLU A 253 -59.21 16.92 -28.89
C GLU A 253 -58.82 15.77 -29.84
N ILE A 254 -59.45 15.66 -31.01
CA ILE A 254 -59.07 14.70 -32.07
C ILE A 254 -57.71 15.08 -32.69
N LYS A 255 -57.33 16.36 -32.66
CA LYS A 255 -56.02 16.84 -33.09
C LYS A 255 -55.02 16.61 -31.97
N ALA A 256 -54.28 15.51 -32.07
CA ALA A 256 -53.36 15.06 -31.03
C ALA A 256 -52.01 14.61 -31.59
N GLU A 257 -50.97 14.73 -30.78
CA GLU A 257 -49.63 14.20 -31.02
C GLU A 257 -49.15 13.45 -29.76
N ASN A 258 -48.27 12.45 -29.93
CA ASN A 258 -47.72 11.69 -28.81
C ASN A 258 -46.26 12.07 -28.57
N ILE A 259 -45.92 12.22 -27.29
CA ILE A 259 -44.53 12.28 -26.82
C ILE A 259 -44.23 11.08 -25.93
N LYS A 260 -42.94 10.83 -25.67
CA LYS A 260 -42.50 9.80 -24.74
C LYS A 260 -41.92 10.42 -23.49
N VAL A 261 -42.21 9.84 -22.34
CA VAL A 261 -41.52 10.13 -21.08
C VAL A 261 -40.81 8.86 -20.64
N LYS A 262 -39.48 8.88 -20.58
CA LYS A 262 -38.65 7.75 -20.12
C LYS A 262 -38.23 7.96 -18.68
N LEU A 263 -38.62 7.03 -17.81
CA LEU A 263 -38.20 6.97 -16.42
C LEU A 263 -36.97 6.08 -16.31
N LEU A 264 -35.86 6.66 -15.83
CA LEU A 264 -34.56 5.99 -15.75
C LEU A 264 -34.21 5.68 -14.28
N PRO A 265 -34.05 4.40 -13.90
CA PRO A 265 -33.57 4.02 -12.58
C PRO A 265 -32.17 4.57 -12.31
N ASN A 266 -31.97 5.26 -11.21
CA ASN A 266 -30.73 5.97 -10.89
C ASN A 266 -29.99 5.25 -9.77
N ARG A 267 -29.35 4.15 -10.16
CA ARG A 267 -28.58 3.30 -9.27
C ARG A 267 -27.27 2.89 -9.94
N ILE A 268 -26.31 2.51 -9.12
CA ILE A 268 -25.05 1.94 -9.59
C ILE A 268 -25.32 0.51 -10.04
N ASN A 269 -25.17 0.26 -11.33
CA ASN A 269 -25.36 -1.05 -11.96
C ASN A 269 -24.03 -1.64 -12.43
N ASN A 270 -24.01 -2.94 -12.70
CA ASN A 270 -22.88 -3.65 -13.31
C ASN A 270 -21.54 -3.38 -12.60
N LEU A 271 -21.55 -3.31 -11.26
CA LEU A 271 -20.33 -3.18 -10.49
C LEU A 271 -19.44 -4.39 -10.74
N GLN A 272 -18.25 -4.14 -11.27
CA GLN A 272 -17.26 -5.15 -11.60
C GLN A 272 -15.88 -4.70 -11.16
N ILE A 273 -14.97 -5.67 -11.05
CA ILE A 273 -13.55 -5.42 -10.89
C ILE A 273 -12.84 -5.77 -12.19
N THR A 274 -12.00 -4.87 -12.68
CA THR A 274 -11.22 -5.08 -13.91
C THR A 274 -9.73 -5.08 -13.57
N SER A 275 -8.99 -5.94 -14.29
CA SER A 275 -7.55 -6.14 -14.11
C SER A 275 -7.13 -6.30 -12.64
N PRO A 276 -7.77 -7.18 -11.84
CA PRO A 276 -7.42 -7.32 -10.43
C PRO A 276 -5.99 -7.85 -10.29
N SER A 277 -5.21 -7.20 -9.43
CA SER A 277 -3.97 -7.80 -8.94
C SER A 277 -4.28 -9.15 -8.26
N ALA A 278 -3.34 -10.10 -8.31
CA ALA A 278 -3.52 -11.43 -7.71
C ALA A 278 -4.05 -11.36 -6.26
N GLY A 279 -5.07 -12.18 -5.95
CA GLY A 279 -5.73 -12.24 -4.64
C GLY A 279 -6.84 -11.22 -4.42
N ILE A 280 -7.06 -10.26 -5.34
CA ILE A 280 -8.17 -9.31 -5.24
C ILE A 280 -9.41 -9.89 -5.94
N SER A 281 -10.55 -9.88 -5.25
CA SER A 281 -11.82 -10.35 -5.83
C SER A 281 -13.01 -9.56 -5.30
N LEU A 282 -14.04 -9.41 -6.12
CA LEU A 282 -15.32 -8.82 -5.75
C LEU A 282 -16.39 -9.91 -5.65
N SER A 283 -17.19 -9.88 -4.58
CA SER A 283 -18.23 -10.87 -4.29
C SER A 283 -19.42 -10.25 -3.56
N ALA A 284 -20.47 -11.04 -3.31
CA ALA A 284 -21.67 -10.62 -2.57
C ALA A 284 -22.28 -9.30 -3.09
N ILE A 285 -22.29 -9.11 -4.41
CA ILE A 285 -22.78 -7.90 -5.05
C ILE A 285 -24.32 -7.90 -4.98
N THR A 286 -24.87 -6.88 -4.33
CA THR A 286 -26.29 -6.57 -4.26
C THR A 286 -26.56 -5.23 -4.94
N ALA A 287 -27.78 -4.70 -4.85
CA ALA A 287 -28.12 -3.40 -5.41
C ALA A 287 -27.44 -2.21 -4.69
N THR A 288 -27.01 -2.37 -3.43
CA THR A 288 -26.48 -1.28 -2.60
C THR A 288 -25.18 -1.63 -1.87
N THR A 289 -24.77 -2.91 -1.88
CA THR A 289 -23.54 -3.36 -1.22
C THR A 289 -22.76 -4.36 -2.05
N ALA A 290 -21.45 -4.42 -1.83
CA ALA A 290 -20.58 -5.49 -2.33
C ALA A 290 -19.46 -5.76 -1.33
N THR A 291 -18.77 -6.89 -1.49
CA THR A 291 -17.59 -7.24 -0.68
C THR A 291 -16.36 -7.40 -1.56
N LEU A 292 -15.34 -6.57 -1.31
CA LEU A 292 -14.03 -6.61 -1.92
C LEU A 292 -13.06 -7.35 -1.00
N THR A 293 -12.55 -8.51 -1.42
CA THR A 293 -11.42 -9.16 -0.75
C THR A 293 -10.12 -8.60 -1.30
N MET A 294 -9.21 -8.17 -0.43
CA MET A 294 -7.96 -7.54 -0.83
C MET A 294 -6.79 -7.96 0.08
N PRO A 295 -5.70 -8.51 -0.47
CA PRO A 295 -4.46 -8.71 0.27
C PRO A 295 -3.80 -7.37 0.58
N ILE A 296 -3.44 -7.18 1.84
CA ILE A 296 -2.73 -5.99 2.32
C ILE A 296 -1.24 -6.25 2.15
N ILE A 297 -0.76 -6.08 0.91
CA ILE A 297 0.65 -6.23 0.52
C ILE A 297 1.11 -5.08 -0.37
N LYS A 298 2.44 -4.99 -0.51
CA LYS A 298 3.15 -4.02 -1.33
C LYS A 298 2.57 -3.86 -2.73
N ASP A 299 2.54 -2.62 -3.23
CA ASP A 299 2.24 -2.26 -4.62
C ASP A 299 0.88 -2.78 -5.17
N LYS A 300 -0.14 -2.92 -4.32
CA LYS A 300 -1.47 -3.39 -4.75
C LYS A 300 -2.33 -2.28 -5.35
N GLN A 301 -2.96 -2.60 -6.47
CA GLN A 301 -3.87 -1.74 -7.21
C GLN A 301 -5.07 -2.55 -7.75
N PHE A 302 -6.23 -1.90 -7.84
CA PHE A 302 -7.41 -2.45 -8.50
C PHE A 302 -8.26 -1.35 -9.13
N THR A 303 -9.10 -1.73 -10.10
CA THR A 303 -10.07 -0.84 -10.73
C THR A 303 -11.48 -1.37 -10.59
N LEU A 304 -12.38 -0.57 -10.03
CA LEU A 304 -13.82 -0.84 -10.00
C LEU A 304 -14.48 -0.14 -11.18
N THR A 305 -15.28 -0.88 -11.93
CA THR A 305 -16.09 -0.36 -13.04
C THR A 305 -17.56 -0.49 -12.72
N MET A 306 -18.36 0.50 -13.11
CA MET A 306 -19.80 0.52 -12.83
C MET A 306 -20.54 1.44 -13.79
N ASP A 307 -21.83 1.20 -13.98
CA ASP A 307 -22.71 2.01 -14.82
C ASP A 307 -23.63 2.88 -13.96
N SER A 308 -23.84 4.13 -14.35
CA SER A 308 -24.84 5.03 -13.74
C SER A 308 -25.20 6.17 -14.69
N TYR A 309 -26.44 6.65 -14.60
CA TYR A 309 -26.96 7.76 -15.40
C TYR A 309 -26.51 9.14 -14.89
N SER A 310 -26.10 9.25 -13.62
CA SER A 310 -25.89 10.52 -12.92
C SER A 310 -24.46 10.78 -12.45
N LYS A 311 -23.48 10.05 -13.01
CA LYS A 311 -22.05 10.11 -12.65
C LYS A 311 -21.82 9.82 -11.16
N PRO A 312 -21.43 8.59 -10.79
CA PRO A 312 -21.15 8.28 -9.40
C PRO A 312 -19.90 9.05 -8.95
N THR A 313 -19.87 9.34 -7.66
CA THR A 313 -18.83 10.08 -6.94
C THR A 313 -18.42 9.28 -5.72
N ILE A 314 -17.18 9.43 -5.27
CA ILE A 314 -16.71 8.78 -4.04
C ILE A 314 -16.99 9.72 -2.87
N SER A 315 -17.89 9.34 -1.99
CA SER A 315 -18.21 10.11 -0.78
C SER A 315 -17.35 9.69 0.42
N ARG A 316 -16.88 8.44 0.43
CA ARG A 316 -15.94 7.92 1.44
C ARG A 316 -14.96 6.95 0.80
N CYS A 317 -13.68 7.13 1.10
CA CYS A 317 -12.61 6.23 0.72
C CYS A 317 -11.73 5.98 1.96
N PRO A 318 -11.29 4.74 2.21
CA PRO A 318 -10.35 4.47 3.30
C PRO A 318 -9.07 5.28 3.10
N SER A 319 -8.53 5.87 4.16
CA SER A 319 -7.31 6.71 4.09
C SER A 319 -6.05 5.95 3.67
N TRP A 320 -6.09 4.62 3.67
CA TRP A 320 -5.01 3.75 3.20
C TRP A 320 -5.15 3.36 1.71
N LEU A 321 -6.15 3.90 1.01
CA LEU A 321 -6.33 3.81 -0.44
C LEU A 321 -6.29 5.20 -1.06
N GLU A 322 -5.57 5.32 -2.17
CA GLU A 322 -5.53 6.52 -3.01
C GLU A 322 -6.35 6.30 -4.28
N ASN A 323 -7.30 7.20 -4.57
CA ASN A 323 -7.98 7.21 -5.87
C ASN A 323 -7.10 7.92 -6.91
N ILE A 324 -6.58 7.15 -7.87
CA ILE A 324 -5.67 7.61 -8.93
C ILE A 324 -6.35 7.63 -10.31
N THR A 325 -7.68 7.69 -10.34
CA THR A 325 -8.46 7.74 -11.58
C THR A 325 -8.15 9.02 -12.37
N PRO A 326 -7.77 8.94 -13.66
CA PRO A 326 -7.59 10.11 -14.50
C PRO A 326 -8.88 10.93 -14.62
N ALA A 327 -8.76 12.26 -14.60
CA ALA A 327 -9.89 13.15 -14.75
C ALA A 327 -10.50 12.99 -16.16
N SER A 328 -11.75 12.55 -16.24
CA SER A 328 -12.52 12.56 -17.48
C SER A 328 -13.41 13.80 -17.53
N THR A 329 -13.31 14.55 -18.63
CA THR A 329 -14.24 15.61 -19.02
C THR A 329 -15.44 14.98 -19.72
N ARG A 330 -16.67 15.19 -19.24
CA ARG A 330 -17.86 14.65 -19.91
C ARG A 330 -19.01 15.65 -19.89
N SER A 331 -19.77 15.67 -20.98
CA SER A 331 -20.76 16.70 -21.34
C SER A 331 -22.19 16.18 -21.59
N THR A 332 -22.51 14.88 -21.46
CA THR A 332 -23.88 14.34 -21.69
C THR A 332 -24.28 13.14 -20.81
N PRO A 333 -25.54 13.06 -20.34
CA PRO A 333 -26.08 11.92 -19.59
C PRO A 333 -26.40 10.74 -20.51
N GLU A 334 -25.61 9.67 -20.38
CA GLU A 334 -25.88 8.32 -20.91
C GLU A 334 -25.35 7.34 -19.86
N SER A 335 -26.04 6.22 -19.60
CA SER A 335 -25.52 5.12 -18.79
C SER A 335 -24.26 4.57 -19.46
N LYS A 336 -23.10 5.06 -19.04
CA LYS A 336 -21.80 4.57 -19.50
C LYS A 336 -21.03 4.06 -18.30
N THR A 337 -20.24 3.03 -18.56
CA THR A 337 -19.28 2.51 -17.63
C THR A 337 -18.28 3.60 -17.23
N VAL A 338 -18.22 3.87 -15.94
CA VAL A 338 -17.17 4.67 -15.31
C VAL A 338 -16.22 3.75 -14.57
N SER A 339 -14.98 4.19 -14.40
CA SER A 339 -13.93 3.42 -13.74
C SER A 339 -13.33 4.22 -12.59
N PHE A 340 -13.06 3.57 -11.48
CA PHE A 340 -12.32 4.12 -10.35
C PHE A 340 -11.14 3.20 -10.03
N THR A 341 -9.93 3.75 -10.15
CA THR A 341 -8.69 3.03 -9.88
C THR A 341 -8.13 3.43 -8.52
N PHE A 342 -7.89 2.44 -7.67
CA PHE A 342 -7.39 2.61 -6.31
C PHE A 342 -6.02 1.97 -6.16
N LYS A 343 -5.12 2.66 -5.46
CA LYS A 343 -3.79 2.17 -5.09
C LYS A 343 -3.63 2.12 -3.57
N LEU A 344 -3.03 1.05 -3.06
CA LEU A 344 -2.70 0.92 -1.64
C LEU A 344 -1.56 1.87 -1.24
N ILE A 345 -1.76 2.59 -0.13
CA ILE A 345 -0.74 3.44 0.49
C ILE A 345 -0.02 2.63 1.55
N GLU A 346 1.23 2.24 1.29
CA GLU A 346 2.01 1.38 2.20
C GLU A 346 2.33 2.06 3.54
N ASP A 347 2.49 3.38 3.52
CA ASP A 347 2.81 4.19 4.69
C ASP A 347 1.55 4.70 5.43
N ALA A 348 0.39 4.07 5.20
CA ALA A 348 -0.83 4.45 5.90
C ALA A 348 -0.69 4.26 7.41
N ALA A 349 -1.19 5.23 8.18
CA ALA A 349 -1.15 5.18 9.64
C ALA A 349 -2.03 4.06 10.23
N SER A 350 -3.12 3.70 9.54
CA SER A 350 -4.01 2.60 9.91
C SER A 350 -4.72 2.03 8.69
N PHE A 351 -5.04 0.74 8.78
CA PHE A 351 -5.83 0.01 7.78
C PHE A 351 -7.28 -0.24 8.25
N ASP A 352 -7.73 0.41 9.33
CA ASP A 352 -8.97 0.05 10.04
C ASP A 352 -10.28 0.41 9.32
N ASP A 353 -10.29 1.44 8.46
CA ASP A 353 -11.46 1.73 7.63
C ASP A 353 -11.61 0.67 6.53
N THR A 354 -12.82 0.16 6.34
CA THR A 354 -13.10 -0.98 5.46
C THR A 354 -14.16 -0.66 4.42
N GLN A 355 -14.45 0.62 4.12
CA GLN A 355 -15.54 0.95 3.21
C GLN A 355 -15.16 1.97 2.14
N ILE A 356 -15.48 1.66 0.89
CA ILE A 356 -15.56 2.63 -0.20
C ILE A 356 -17.05 2.89 -0.46
N VAL A 357 -17.48 4.15 -0.37
CA VAL A 357 -18.87 4.53 -0.58
C VAL A 357 -18.98 5.39 -1.83
N PHE A 358 -19.80 4.94 -2.77
CA PHE A 358 -20.16 5.65 -3.99
C PHE A 358 -21.56 6.26 -3.85
N THR A 359 -21.70 7.53 -4.24
CA THR A 359 -22.95 8.26 -4.29
C THR A 359 -23.22 8.78 -5.69
N ASN A 360 -24.47 8.77 -6.12
CA ASN A 360 -24.88 9.40 -7.36
C ASN A 360 -24.98 10.93 -7.16
N ALA A 361 -24.28 11.71 -7.99
CA ALA A 361 -24.12 13.16 -7.77
C ALA A 361 -25.45 13.92 -7.81
N THR A 362 -26.41 13.44 -8.59
CA THR A 362 -27.71 14.09 -8.78
C THR A 362 -28.87 13.37 -8.06
N GLY A 363 -28.56 12.62 -6.99
CA GLY A 363 -29.52 11.79 -6.25
C GLY A 363 -29.61 10.36 -6.78
N GLY A 364 -30.41 9.50 -6.13
CA GLY A 364 -30.51 8.07 -6.44
C GLY A 364 -29.80 7.17 -5.43
N MET A 365 -29.81 5.86 -5.65
CA MET A 365 -29.23 4.87 -4.74
C MET A 365 -27.71 4.77 -4.90
N GLY A 366 -26.96 4.91 -3.80
CA GLY A 366 -25.52 4.69 -3.75
C GLY A 366 -25.12 3.22 -3.62
N MET A 367 -23.82 2.97 -3.53
CA MET A 367 -23.20 1.65 -3.39
C MET A 367 -22.10 1.69 -2.32
N THR A 368 -22.13 0.76 -1.36
CA THR A 368 -21.07 0.58 -0.37
C THR A 368 -20.29 -0.71 -0.62
N VAL A 369 -19.00 -0.58 -0.92
CA VAL A 369 -18.09 -1.71 -1.08
C VAL A 369 -17.37 -1.93 0.25
N ASN A 370 -17.70 -3.02 0.94
CA ASN A 370 -17.04 -3.44 2.18
C ASN A 370 -15.76 -4.21 1.84
N ILE A 371 -14.66 -3.91 2.52
CA ILE A 371 -13.34 -4.48 2.24
C ILE A 371 -12.98 -5.53 3.30
N ALA A 372 -12.88 -6.78 2.85
CA ALA A 372 -12.27 -7.87 3.58
C ALA A 372 -10.75 -7.83 3.37
N ARG A 373 -10.01 -7.43 4.41
CA ARG A 373 -8.55 -7.26 4.39
C ARG A 373 -7.86 -8.59 4.69
N GLU A 374 -6.91 -9.00 3.86
CA GLU A 374 -6.08 -10.18 4.08
C GLU A 374 -4.62 -9.80 4.36
N PHE A 375 -4.27 -9.71 5.63
CA PHE A 375 -2.91 -9.39 6.06
C PHE A 375 -1.93 -10.53 5.78
N GLN A 376 -0.63 -10.20 5.68
CA GLN A 376 0.44 -11.16 5.44
C GLN A 376 1.44 -11.20 6.60
N ALA A 377 2.25 -12.25 6.60
CA ALA A 377 3.32 -12.41 7.57
C ALA A 377 4.38 -11.31 7.37
N PRO A 378 4.97 -10.79 8.46
CA PRO A 378 6.05 -9.81 8.35
C PRO A 378 7.26 -10.35 7.57
N THR A 379 7.97 -9.46 6.88
CA THR A 379 9.25 -9.76 6.21
C THR A 379 10.43 -9.21 7.00
N ILE A 380 11.47 -10.02 7.21
CA ILE A 380 12.57 -9.73 8.14
C ILE A 380 13.89 -9.67 7.38
N ILE A 381 14.65 -8.60 7.60
CA ILE A 381 15.97 -8.39 6.99
C ILE A 381 17.00 -8.10 8.10
N PRO A 382 18.09 -8.89 8.24
CA PRO A 382 19.17 -8.59 9.16
C PRO A 382 19.87 -7.26 8.82
N VAL A 383 20.13 -6.40 9.81
CA VAL A 383 20.72 -5.06 9.58
C VAL A 383 22.24 -5.02 9.82
N GLY A 384 22.81 -5.95 10.59
CA GLY A 384 24.27 -6.05 10.74
C GLY A 384 24.88 -5.31 11.93
N SER A 385 24.16 -5.17 13.05
CA SER A 385 24.65 -4.48 14.26
C SER A 385 24.67 -5.39 15.51
N PRO A 386 25.50 -6.45 15.53
CA PRO A 386 25.61 -7.40 16.64
C PRO A 386 26.21 -6.75 17.88
N LEU A 387 25.65 -7.03 19.06
CA LEU A 387 26.21 -6.66 20.36
C LEU A 387 26.05 -7.86 21.31
N PRO A 388 27.10 -8.57 21.75
CA PRO A 388 28.52 -8.38 21.44
C PRO A 388 28.85 -8.57 19.96
N LYS A 389 30.03 -8.14 19.50
CA LYS A 389 30.40 -8.23 18.06
C LYS A 389 30.42 -9.66 17.53
N THR A 390 30.52 -10.64 18.42
CA THR A 390 30.57 -12.07 18.11
C THR A 390 29.21 -12.72 17.92
N ASN A 391 28.11 -11.98 18.12
CA ASN A 391 26.80 -12.46 17.76
C ASN A 391 26.65 -12.56 16.24
N THR A 392 25.94 -13.57 15.78
CA THR A 392 25.67 -13.78 14.36
C THR A 392 24.18 -13.96 14.11
N TYR A 393 23.75 -13.65 12.89
CA TYR A 393 22.38 -13.84 12.45
C TYR A 393 22.39 -14.37 11.01
N ASN A 394 21.93 -15.60 10.81
CA ASN A 394 21.90 -16.24 9.51
C ASN A 394 20.52 -16.87 9.27
N GLY A 395 19.88 -16.48 8.16
CA GLY A 395 18.51 -16.88 7.85
C GLY A 395 17.55 -16.48 8.97
N THR A 396 16.96 -17.47 9.64
CA THR A 396 16.05 -17.29 10.77
C THR A 396 16.69 -17.58 12.13
N LYS A 397 18.01 -17.82 12.18
CA LYS A 397 18.74 -18.18 13.41
C LYS A 397 19.70 -17.07 13.84
N MET A 398 19.56 -16.62 15.09
CA MET A 398 20.55 -15.82 15.79
C MET A 398 21.40 -16.72 16.71
N THR A 399 22.72 -16.60 16.66
CA THR A 399 23.60 -17.17 17.69
C THR A 399 24.06 -16.03 18.61
N ALA A 400 23.62 -16.08 19.86
CA ALA A 400 23.89 -15.11 20.92
C ALA A 400 24.94 -15.64 21.91
N LYS A 401 25.89 -14.82 22.33
CA LYS A 401 26.78 -15.16 23.45
C LYS A 401 26.10 -14.85 24.78
N GLN A 402 26.28 -15.71 25.79
CA GLN A 402 25.96 -15.34 27.18
C GLN A 402 26.75 -14.11 27.62
N VAL A 403 26.13 -13.23 28.38
CA VAL A 403 26.75 -11.98 28.82
C VAL A 403 26.70 -11.86 30.33
N LYS A 404 27.59 -11.05 30.89
CA LYS A 404 27.65 -10.82 32.34
C LYS A 404 26.34 -10.20 32.84
N SER A 405 26.08 -10.34 34.14
CA SER A 405 24.89 -9.79 34.78
C SER A 405 24.67 -8.31 34.44
N GLY A 406 23.43 -7.96 34.10
CA GLY A 406 23.03 -6.59 33.73
C GLY A 406 23.28 -6.20 32.28
N ALA A 407 23.95 -7.04 31.48
CA ALA A 407 24.13 -6.82 30.04
C ALA A 407 23.08 -7.59 29.21
N THR A 408 22.99 -7.24 27.93
CA THR A 408 22.16 -7.95 26.93
C THR A 408 23.01 -8.38 25.73
N SER A 409 22.60 -9.48 25.10
CA SER A 409 23.20 -10.02 23.90
C SER A 409 22.18 -9.96 22.77
N THR A 410 22.39 -9.03 21.83
CA THR A 410 21.40 -8.58 20.87
C THR A 410 21.92 -8.48 19.44
N TYR A 411 20.98 -8.36 18.51
CA TYR A 411 21.20 -8.12 17.08
C TYR A 411 20.07 -7.22 16.54
N GLN A 412 20.36 -6.40 15.54
CA GLN A 412 19.33 -5.56 14.89
C GLN A 412 18.75 -6.25 13.65
N ILE A 413 17.42 -6.25 13.59
CA ILE A 413 16.63 -6.70 12.43
C ILE A 413 15.71 -5.57 11.97
N LYS A 414 15.47 -5.52 10.67
CA LYS A 414 14.46 -4.68 10.05
C LYS A 414 13.23 -5.54 9.77
N VAL A 415 12.07 -5.06 10.19
CA VAL A 415 10.78 -5.73 10.05
C VAL A 415 9.89 -4.87 9.16
N TYR A 416 9.43 -5.46 8.06
CA TYR A 416 8.40 -4.89 7.18
C TYR A 416 7.07 -5.60 7.43
N SER A 417 6.02 -4.86 7.80
CA SER A 417 4.67 -5.39 8.03
C SER A 417 3.61 -4.32 7.83
N LEU A 418 2.71 -4.52 6.87
CA LEU A 418 1.51 -3.70 6.71
C LEU A 418 0.47 -4.13 7.76
N GLY A 419 -0.03 -3.18 8.56
CA GLY A 419 -0.87 -3.46 9.74
C GLY A 419 -0.08 -3.53 11.06
N GLY A 420 1.25 -3.33 11.03
CA GLY A 420 2.09 -3.36 12.22
C GLY A 420 2.59 -4.76 12.58
N ASN A 421 3.46 -4.84 13.58
CA ASN A 421 4.04 -6.09 14.04
C ASN A 421 4.12 -6.19 15.56
N ASP A 422 4.12 -7.43 16.05
CA ASP A 422 4.31 -7.80 17.45
C ASP A 422 5.32 -8.94 17.58
N PHE A 423 5.94 -9.06 18.75
CA PHE A 423 6.90 -10.12 19.08
C PHE A 423 6.35 -10.98 20.20
N TYR A 424 6.38 -12.29 20.00
CA TYR A 424 5.99 -13.25 21.03
C TYR A 424 7.05 -14.31 21.26
N CYS A 425 7.38 -14.52 22.52
CA CYS A 425 8.21 -15.62 22.98
C CYS A 425 7.74 -16.06 24.37
N SER A 426 7.66 -17.35 24.61
CA SER A 426 7.38 -17.89 25.96
C SER A 426 8.63 -17.95 26.84
N ASN A 427 9.82 -17.78 26.26
CA ASN A 427 11.07 -17.79 27.00
C ASN A 427 11.33 -16.42 27.65
N GLY A 428 11.45 -16.40 28.97
CA GLY A 428 11.68 -15.18 29.73
C GLY A 428 13.00 -14.46 29.40
N TYR A 429 14.01 -15.14 28.84
CA TYR A 429 15.26 -14.49 28.45
C TYR A 429 15.14 -13.59 27.23
N PHE A 430 14.13 -13.83 26.38
CA PHE A 430 13.94 -13.06 25.17
C PHE A 430 13.72 -11.57 25.49
N THR A 431 14.42 -10.72 24.75
CA THR A 431 14.23 -9.28 24.82
C THR A 431 14.13 -8.72 23.40
N TYR A 432 13.30 -7.70 23.26
CA TYR A 432 13.22 -6.91 22.06
C TYR A 432 12.97 -5.45 22.43
N SER A 433 13.42 -4.54 21.57
CA SER A 433 13.18 -3.10 21.71
C SER A 433 13.13 -2.44 20.34
N LEU A 434 12.26 -1.44 20.18
CA LEU A 434 12.24 -0.60 18.99
C LEU A 434 13.48 0.30 18.99
N VAL A 435 14.21 0.32 17.89
CA VAL A 435 15.39 1.18 17.70
C VAL A 435 15.00 2.44 16.93
N SER A 436 14.32 2.25 15.80
CA SER A 436 13.88 3.34 14.92
C SER A 436 12.70 2.89 14.07
N SER A 437 11.95 3.87 13.58
CA SER A 437 10.89 3.67 12.58
C SER A 437 11.31 4.39 11.30
N GLU A 438 11.43 3.67 10.19
CA GLU A 438 11.71 4.30 8.89
C GLU A 438 10.43 4.91 8.33
N ASN A 439 9.31 4.20 8.51
CA ASN A 439 7.95 4.64 8.19
C ASN A 439 6.94 3.77 8.97
N ASN A 440 5.65 3.87 8.67
CA ASN A 440 4.61 3.12 9.38
C ASN A 440 4.65 1.60 9.14
N SER A 441 5.23 1.16 8.01
CA SER A 441 5.31 -0.26 7.62
C SER A 441 6.67 -0.91 7.92
N THR A 442 7.73 -0.12 8.08
CA THR A 442 9.11 -0.58 8.23
C THR A 442 9.74 -0.05 9.51
N LYS A 443 10.12 -0.95 10.40
CA LYS A 443 10.72 -0.63 11.70
C LYS A 443 11.98 -1.44 11.95
N VAL A 444 12.93 -0.87 12.68
CA VAL A 444 14.15 -1.56 13.12
C VAL A 444 14.02 -1.92 14.59
N TYR A 445 14.18 -3.20 14.89
CA TYR A 445 14.14 -3.74 16.24
C TYR A 445 15.50 -4.30 16.63
N ARG A 446 15.83 -4.19 17.91
CA ARG A 446 16.95 -4.89 18.53
C ARG A 446 16.40 -6.05 19.33
N ILE A 447 16.73 -7.27 18.92
CA ILE A 447 16.26 -8.52 19.52
C ILE A 447 17.42 -9.29 20.13
N GLY A 448 17.17 -10.14 21.12
CA GLY A 448 18.21 -10.93 21.74
C GLY A 448 17.82 -11.58 23.05
N ILE A 449 18.81 -11.73 23.92
CA ILE A 449 18.65 -12.27 25.28
C ILE A 449 19.18 -11.28 26.33
N ARG A 450 18.55 -11.30 27.50
CA ARG A 450 19.15 -10.76 28.74
C ARG A 450 20.20 -11.72 29.30
N SER A 451 21.04 -11.23 30.21
CA SER A 451 22.02 -12.06 30.92
C SER A 451 21.32 -13.24 31.61
N GLY A 452 21.73 -14.47 31.27
CA GLY A 452 21.37 -15.70 31.97
C GLY A 452 22.55 -16.26 32.75
N THR A 453 22.54 -17.58 32.97
CA THR A 453 23.69 -18.30 33.52
C THR A 453 24.84 -18.27 32.51
N TYR A 454 26.01 -17.74 32.90
CA TYR A 454 27.09 -17.38 31.97
C TYR A 454 27.69 -18.57 31.20
N ASN A 455 27.65 -19.76 31.81
CA ASN A 455 28.16 -21.00 31.25
C ASN A 455 27.09 -21.87 30.56
N ASP A 456 25.84 -21.40 30.49
CA ASP A 456 24.73 -22.16 29.93
C ASP A 456 24.67 -22.06 28.39
N SER A 457 24.07 -23.06 27.75
CA SER A 457 23.84 -23.10 26.31
C SER A 457 22.48 -23.72 26.00
N GLY A 458 21.78 -23.18 25.01
CA GLY A 458 20.44 -23.65 24.68
C GLY A 458 19.85 -22.92 23.48
N THR A 459 18.57 -23.18 23.24
CA THR A 459 17.86 -22.60 22.10
C THR A 459 16.39 -22.37 22.42
N PHE A 460 15.78 -21.34 21.85
CA PHE A 460 14.34 -21.13 21.89
C PHE A 460 13.85 -20.41 20.62
N ASN A 461 12.55 -20.53 20.36
CA ASN A 461 11.89 -19.88 19.25
C ASN A 461 11.12 -18.64 19.70
N PHE A 462 11.02 -17.66 18.81
CA PHE A 462 10.15 -16.51 18.96
C PHE A 462 9.45 -16.21 17.63
N ASP A 463 8.24 -15.69 17.71
CA ASP A 463 7.41 -15.33 16.57
C ASP A 463 7.45 -13.81 16.36
N ILE A 464 7.54 -13.40 15.11
CA ILE A 464 7.27 -12.03 14.65
C ILE A 464 5.96 -12.07 13.88
N ARG A 465 4.94 -11.39 14.40
CA ARG A 465 3.54 -11.54 13.99
C ARG A 465 3.01 -10.24 13.40
N ASN A 466 2.05 -10.34 12.49
CA ASN A 466 1.27 -9.17 12.11
C ASN A 466 0.33 -8.80 13.28
N SER A 467 0.27 -7.51 13.64
CA SER A 467 -0.55 -7.05 14.78
C SER A 467 -2.06 -7.12 14.51
N LYS A 468 -2.50 -7.09 13.25
CA LYS A 468 -3.91 -7.16 12.86
C LYS A 468 -4.38 -8.58 12.56
N ASP A 469 -3.46 -9.50 12.28
CA ASP A 469 -3.74 -10.94 12.15
C ASP A 469 -2.56 -11.76 12.69
N THR A 470 -2.66 -12.17 13.96
CA THR A 470 -1.57 -12.88 14.66
C THR A 470 -1.31 -14.29 14.12
N SER A 471 -2.20 -14.83 13.28
CA SER A 471 -1.96 -16.10 12.57
C SER A 471 -0.91 -15.96 11.48
N LYS A 472 -0.71 -14.74 10.96
CA LYS A 472 0.28 -14.39 9.96
C LYS A 472 1.59 -14.03 10.66
N LYS A 473 2.52 -14.99 10.67
CA LYS A 473 3.76 -14.87 11.44
C LYS A 473 4.92 -15.57 10.76
N VAL A 474 6.13 -15.14 11.14
CA VAL A 474 7.37 -15.89 10.89
C VAL A 474 7.98 -16.28 12.22
N THR A 475 8.59 -17.46 12.27
CA THR A 475 9.24 -17.98 13.47
C THR A 475 10.75 -17.95 13.28
N HIS A 476 11.45 -17.41 14.26
CA HIS A 476 12.90 -17.31 14.31
C HIS A 476 13.42 -18.01 15.56
N THR A 477 14.70 -18.36 15.56
CA THR A 477 15.36 -19.09 16.64
C THR A 477 16.51 -18.27 17.22
N ILE A 478 16.64 -18.24 18.54
CA ILE A 478 17.85 -17.78 19.22
C ILE A 478 18.53 -18.99 19.86
N GLU A 479 19.74 -19.28 19.41
CA GLU A 479 20.68 -20.17 20.09
C GLU A 479 21.59 -19.32 20.95
N TYR A 480 21.67 -19.61 22.24
CA TYR A 480 22.59 -18.95 23.14
C TYR A 480 23.69 -19.91 23.58
N VAL A 481 24.92 -19.41 23.63
CA VAL A 481 26.10 -20.25 23.92
C VAL A 481 26.90 -19.72 25.11
N SER A 482 27.50 -20.66 25.83
CA SER A 482 28.38 -20.40 26.96
C SER A 482 29.46 -19.39 26.60
N SER A 483 29.72 -18.47 27.52
CA SER A 483 30.80 -17.48 27.40
C SER A 483 31.93 -17.72 28.39
N ARG A 484 31.91 -18.87 29.09
CA ARG A 484 32.96 -19.29 30.01
C ARG A 484 34.26 -19.64 29.25
N PRO A 485 35.38 -18.96 29.52
CA PRO A 485 36.65 -19.30 28.89
C PRO A 485 37.13 -20.72 29.23
N ASN A 486 37.76 -21.39 28.27
CA ASN A 486 38.30 -22.73 28.44
C ASN A 486 39.67 -22.89 27.79
N LEU A 487 40.48 -23.81 28.32
CA LEU A 487 41.75 -24.19 27.70
C LEU A 487 41.48 -24.87 26.36
N ARG A 488 42.04 -24.30 25.30
CA ARG A 488 42.00 -24.87 23.94
C ARG A 488 43.11 -25.88 23.75
N SER A 489 44.33 -25.52 24.12
CA SER A 489 45.52 -26.32 23.89
C SER A 489 46.70 -25.83 24.73
N SER A 490 47.72 -26.67 24.86
CA SER A 490 49.03 -26.32 25.42
C SER A 490 50.15 -26.85 24.53
N THR A 491 51.32 -26.21 24.62
CA THR A 491 52.54 -26.63 23.92
C THR A 491 53.71 -26.48 24.90
N PRO A 492 54.37 -27.58 25.30
CA PRO A 492 54.13 -28.98 24.92
C PRO A 492 52.71 -29.48 25.24
N TYR A 493 52.25 -30.50 24.52
CA TYR A 493 50.90 -31.04 24.69
C TYR A 493 50.68 -31.58 26.11
N ASP A 494 49.49 -31.34 26.66
CA ASP A 494 49.04 -31.79 27.99
C ASP A 494 49.98 -31.39 29.15
N CYS A 495 50.72 -30.29 29.01
CA CYS A 495 51.61 -29.79 30.06
C CYS A 495 50.91 -28.88 31.08
N ILE A 496 49.61 -28.63 30.90
CA ILE A 496 48.80 -27.75 31.74
C ILE A 496 47.53 -28.47 32.17
N TYR A 497 47.24 -28.40 33.47
CA TYR A 497 45.94 -28.73 34.02
C TYR A 497 45.16 -27.44 34.29
N TYR A 498 44.06 -27.23 33.56
CA TYR A 498 43.19 -26.06 33.65
C TYR A 498 41.89 -26.45 34.38
N ASN A 499 41.70 -25.92 35.58
CA ASN A 499 40.53 -26.20 36.40
C ASN A 499 39.70 -24.93 36.57
N ALA A 500 38.56 -24.85 35.90
CA ALA A 500 37.69 -23.70 35.99
C ALA A 500 36.87 -23.77 37.29
N THR A 501 37.07 -22.82 38.21
CA THR A 501 36.45 -22.78 39.54
C THR A 501 35.19 -21.91 39.60
N GLY A 502 34.94 -21.12 38.55
CA GLY A 502 33.69 -20.40 38.34
C GLY A 502 33.60 -19.86 36.91
N ASP A 503 32.68 -18.93 36.67
CA ASP A 503 32.48 -18.31 35.34
C ASP A 503 33.64 -17.42 34.89
N ALA A 504 34.33 -16.82 35.86
CA ALA A 504 35.40 -15.85 35.66
C ALA A 504 36.71 -16.22 36.37
N ASN A 505 36.79 -17.43 36.96
CA ASN A 505 37.93 -17.85 37.79
C ASN A 505 38.40 -19.25 37.40
N THR A 506 39.72 -19.43 37.37
CA THR A 506 40.36 -20.71 37.08
C THR A 506 41.71 -20.86 37.75
N ASN A 507 42.08 -22.10 38.04
CA ASN A 507 43.43 -22.49 38.46
C ASN A 507 44.14 -23.16 37.29
N LEU A 508 45.35 -22.72 36.99
CA LEU A 508 46.21 -23.26 35.94
C LEU A 508 47.46 -23.84 36.59
N PHE A 509 47.65 -25.14 36.46
CA PHE A 509 48.81 -25.84 36.99
C PHE A 509 49.73 -26.25 35.83
N ILE A 510 50.98 -25.81 35.89
CA ILE A 510 52.06 -26.38 35.09
C ILE A 510 52.34 -27.76 35.69
N LYS A 511 52.04 -28.80 34.93
CA LYS A 511 52.14 -30.19 35.39
C LYS A 511 53.60 -30.62 35.44
N ASP A 512 53.87 -31.63 36.26
CA ASP A 512 55.11 -32.41 36.16
C ASP A 512 54.99 -33.34 34.96
N GLU A 513 55.44 -32.85 33.81
CA GLU A 513 55.37 -33.56 32.53
C GLU A 513 56.74 -33.60 31.89
N GLU A 514 57.12 -34.79 31.41
CA GLU A 514 58.43 -35.05 30.82
C GLU A 514 58.75 -34.13 29.64
N ALA A 515 57.72 -33.71 28.90
CA ALA A 515 57.87 -32.82 27.76
C ALA A 515 58.36 -31.41 28.14
N LEU A 516 58.25 -31.02 29.42
CA LEU A 516 58.76 -29.76 29.95
C LEU A 516 60.21 -29.84 30.42
N TYR A 517 60.76 -31.04 30.64
CA TYR A 517 62.10 -31.16 31.21
C TYR A 517 63.16 -30.51 30.30
N GLY A 518 63.98 -29.64 30.88
CA GLY A 518 65.00 -28.83 30.20
C GLY A 518 64.44 -27.68 29.35
N LYS A 519 63.11 -27.50 29.27
CA LYS A 519 62.51 -26.37 28.55
C LYS A 519 62.61 -25.08 29.38
N GLN A 520 62.60 -23.96 28.67
CA GLN A 520 62.62 -22.61 29.23
C GLN A 520 61.28 -21.89 29.09
N GLU A 521 60.39 -22.43 28.25
CA GLU A 521 59.10 -21.83 27.96
C GLU A 521 58.06 -22.89 27.59
N LEU A 522 56.80 -22.51 27.75
CA LEU A 522 55.62 -23.23 27.27
C LEU A 522 54.61 -22.21 26.71
N SER A 523 53.61 -22.69 25.97
CA SER A 523 52.50 -21.86 25.50
C SER A 523 51.16 -22.51 25.79
N PHE A 524 50.11 -21.70 25.93
CA PHE A 524 48.75 -22.16 26.13
C PHE A 524 47.74 -21.26 25.46
N SER A 525 46.68 -21.86 24.93
CA SER A 525 45.63 -21.16 24.20
C SER A 525 44.33 -21.21 24.99
N ILE A 526 43.63 -20.09 25.08
CA ILE A 526 42.34 -19.97 25.78
C ILE A 526 41.27 -19.54 24.78
N ASN A 527 40.22 -20.35 24.63
CA ASN A 527 39.01 -19.93 23.93
C ASN A 527 38.25 -18.92 24.83
N SER A 528 37.83 -17.81 24.26
CA SER A 528 37.06 -16.78 24.99
C SER A 528 36.03 -16.11 24.06
N PRO A 529 34.95 -15.52 24.61
CA PRO A 529 33.84 -15.02 23.80
C PRO A 529 34.13 -13.68 23.11
N GLY A 530 35.20 -12.97 23.47
CA GLY A 530 35.57 -11.67 22.90
C GLY A 530 37.05 -11.32 23.01
N GLY A 531 37.91 -12.31 23.27
CA GLY A 531 39.35 -12.11 23.43
C GLY A 531 39.78 -11.53 24.78
N LEU A 532 41.03 -11.78 25.13
CA LEU A 532 41.65 -11.45 26.40
C LEU A 532 42.90 -10.59 26.20
N ASN A 533 43.09 -9.59 27.06
CA ASN A 533 44.34 -8.85 27.14
C ASN A 533 45.33 -9.55 28.07
N THR A 534 46.61 -9.47 27.73
CA THR A 534 47.69 -9.92 28.62
C THR A 534 47.72 -9.03 29.86
N PRO A 535 47.83 -9.61 31.06
CA PRO A 535 48.05 -8.86 32.30
C PRO A 535 49.27 -7.92 32.18
N ALA A 536 49.15 -6.70 32.70
CA ALA A 536 50.21 -5.70 32.62
C ALA A 536 51.46 -6.06 33.46
N SER A 537 51.30 -6.93 34.45
CA SER A 537 52.39 -7.47 35.25
C SER A 537 52.17 -8.96 35.50
N PHE A 538 53.27 -9.68 35.69
CA PHE A 538 53.28 -11.10 36.01
C PHE A 538 54.34 -11.39 37.06
N ASN A 539 54.43 -12.64 37.52
CA ASN A 539 55.45 -13.09 38.45
C ASN A 539 56.84 -12.77 37.90
N SER A 540 57.73 -12.17 38.72
CA SER A 540 59.05 -11.72 38.26
C SER A 540 59.96 -12.84 37.73
N LYS A 541 59.66 -14.10 38.06
CA LYS A 541 60.40 -15.27 37.56
C LYS A 541 59.91 -15.75 36.19
N PHE A 542 58.88 -15.13 35.64
CA PHE A 542 58.32 -15.48 34.32
C PHE A 542 57.99 -14.24 33.50
N THR A 543 57.94 -14.42 32.18
CA THR A 543 57.34 -13.48 31.24
C THR A 543 56.12 -14.12 30.61
N LEU A 544 55.05 -13.34 30.46
CA LEU A 544 53.82 -13.76 29.83
C LEU A 544 53.55 -12.86 28.62
N THR A 545 53.55 -13.43 27.42
CA THR A 545 53.38 -12.67 26.17
C THR A 545 52.25 -13.27 25.34
N ASN A 546 51.36 -12.43 24.79
CA ASN A 546 50.39 -12.92 23.81
C ASN A 546 51.07 -13.07 22.44
N THR A 547 50.99 -14.27 21.88
CA THR A 547 51.63 -14.69 20.62
C THR A 547 50.63 -14.98 19.50
N HIS A 548 49.35 -15.12 19.83
CA HIS A 548 48.25 -15.21 18.87
C HIS A 548 47.05 -14.47 19.45
N THR A 549 46.57 -13.46 18.72
CA THR A 549 45.49 -12.60 19.17
C THR A 549 44.16 -13.11 18.63
N TRP A 550 43.19 -13.22 19.52
CA TRP A 550 41.80 -13.58 19.19
C TRP A 550 41.22 -12.77 18.03
N SER A 551 40.48 -13.46 17.17
CA SER A 551 39.63 -12.88 16.13
C SER A 551 38.30 -13.64 16.02
N ILE A 552 37.35 -13.12 15.23
CA ILE A 552 36.05 -13.77 15.03
C ILE A 552 36.19 -15.16 14.39
N THR A 553 37.13 -15.34 13.46
CA THR A 553 37.40 -16.63 12.80
C THR A 553 38.30 -17.54 13.63
N GLU A 554 39.11 -16.96 14.52
CA GLU A 554 40.03 -17.67 15.40
C GLU A 554 39.78 -17.29 16.87
N PRO A 555 38.75 -17.87 17.51
CA PRO A 555 38.22 -17.36 18.78
C PRO A 555 39.03 -17.80 20.01
N TRP A 556 40.36 -17.69 19.95
CA TRP A 556 41.27 -17.95 21.06
C TRP A 556 42.43 -16.95 21.10
N ASP A 557 43.03 -16.77 22.28
CA ASP A 557 44.33 -16.12 22.43
C ASP A 557 45.38 -17.17 22.84
N THR A 558 46.61 -17.08 22.33
CA THR A 558 47.74 -17.94 22.76
C THR A 558 48.76 -17.14 23.57
N PHE A 559 49.01 -17.57 24.79
CA PHE A 559 49.98 -16.97 25.70
C PHE A 559 51.21 -17.84 25.82
N LYS A 560 52.39 -17.23 25.63
CA LYS A 560 53.68 -17.83 25.91
C LYS A 560 54.13 -17.46 27.31
N LEU A 561 54.43 -18.47 28.11
CA LEU A 561 54.97 -18.36 29.46
C LEU A 561 56.43 -18.83 29.43
N ALA A 562 57.37 -17.88 29.56
CA ALA A 562 58.81 -18.17 29.53
C ALA A 562 59.46 -17.82 30.87
N ILE A 563 60.42 -18.63 31.31
CA ILE A 563 61.19 -18.40 32.53
C ILE A 563 62.05 -17.14 32.33
N ALA A 564 61.87 -16.14 33.19
CA ALA A 564 62.62 -14.88 33.15
C ALA A 564 63.97 -15.05 33.90
N GLY A 565 64.92 -14.12 33.73
CA GLY A 565 66.15 -14.06 34.54
C GLY A 565 67.25 -15.08 34.19
N GLY A 566 67.03 -15.93 33.18
CA GLY A 566 68.03 -16.86 32.66
C GLY A 566 68.56 -17.83 33.72
N SER A 567 69.87 -18.10 33.69
CA SER A 567 70.53 -19.08 34.58
C SER A 567 70.53 -18.73 36.07
N ASN A 568 70.00 -17.57 36.45
CA ASN A 568 69.86 -17.14 37.86
C ASN A 568 68.50 -17.50 38.46
N THR A 569 67.54 -17.92 37.64
CA THR A 569 66.19 -18.22 38.12
C THR A 569 66.11 -19.64 38.64
N ASN A 570 65.76 -19.74 39.93
CA ASN A 570 65.57 -20.99 40.64
C ASN A 570 64.24 -20.94 41.42
N MET A 571 63.52 -22.06 41.42
CA MET A 571 62.25 -22.24 42.11
C MET A 571 62.13 -23.65 42.64
N ASP A 572 61.49 -23.75 43.81
CA ASP A 572 61.02 -24.99 44.37
C ASP A 572 59.86 -25.54 43.51
N GLY A 573 59.74 -26.86 43.45
CA GLY A 573 58.60 -27.57 42.89
C GLY A 573 57.84 -28.28 44.01
N SER A 574 56.51 -28.25 43.93
CA SER A 574 55.68 -28.92 44.93
C SER A 574 54.61 -29.76 44.25
N SER A 575 54.23 -30.88 44.86
CA SER A 575 53.12 -31.71 44.40
C SER A 575 51.79 -30.95 44.37
N SER A 576 51.58 -30.01 45.30
CA SER A 576 50.45 -29.07 45.29
C SER A 576 50.66 -27.87 44.34
N GLY A 577 51.91 -27.62 43.95
CA GLY A 577 52.34 -26.55 43.05
C GLY A 577 52.68 -25.25 43.79
N ALA A 578 53.85 -24.67 43.51
CA ALA A 578 54.22 -23.35 44.00
C ALA A 578 53.34 -22.28 43.35
N SER A 579 52.64 -21.48 44.18
CA SER A 579 51.79 -20.40 43.67
C SER A 579 52.64 -19.34 42.99
N LEU A 580 52.30 -19.03 41.74
CA LEU A 580 52.89 -17.92 40.99
C LEU A 580 52.09 -16.63 41.16
N GLY A 581 50.89 -16.70 41.75
CA GLY A 581 49.96 -15.60 41.93
C GLY A 581 48.70 -15.70 41.07
N SER A 582 47.76 -14.79 41.32
CA SER A 582 46.51 -14.65 40.55
C SER A 582 46.57 -13.42 39.65
N TYR A 583 46.24 -13.60 38.38
CA TYR A 583 46.34 -12.55 37.36
C TYR A 583 45.04 -12.42 36.60
N THR A 584 44.57 -11.18 36.43
CA THR A 584 43.34 -10.86 35.70
C THR A 584 43.65 -10.53 34.25
N PHE A 585 43.11 -11.33 33.36
CA PHE A 585 43.04 -11.12 31.92
C PHE A 585 41.77 -10.32 31.62
N THR A 586 41.92 -9.05 31.26
CA THR A 586 40.76 -8.20 30.98
C THR A 586 40.14 -8.59 29.64
N SER A 587 38.81 -8.67 29.59
CA SER A 587 38.10 -8.91 28.33
C SER A 587 38.29 -7.71 27.40
N LYS A 588 38.56 -7.95 26.12
CA LYS A 588 38.59 -6.89 25.09
C LYS A 588 37.19 -6.30 24.84
N GLU A 589 36.13 -7.05 25.19
CA GLU A 589 34.74 -6.59 25.21
C GLU A 589 34.18 -6.60 26.65
N SER A 590 34.82 -5.82 27.53
CA SER A 590 34.49 -5.77 28.97
C SER A 590 33.08 -5.27 29.29
N THR A 591 32.41 -4.60 28.34
CA THR A 591 30.98 -4.25 28.44
C THR A 591 30.09 -5.48 28.59
N TYR A 592 30.45 -6.59 27.93
CA TYR A 592 29.59 -7.77 27.82
C TYR A 592 30.12 -8.99 28.53
N PHE A 593 31.44 -9.16 28.57
CA PHE A 593 32.06 -10.38 29.10
C PHE A 593 32.83 -10.10 30.39
N GLN A 594 32.89 -11.11 31.25
CA GLN A 594 33.63 -11.05 32.51
C GLN A 594 35.14 -11.07 32.22
N ASN A 595 35.93 -10.43 33.09
CA ASN A 595 37.38 -10.65 33.08
C ASN A 595 37.68 -12.07 33.56
N LEU A 596 38.75 -12.67 33.06
CA LEU A 596 39.19 -13.99 33.50
C LEU A 596 40.33 -13.84 34.50
N THR A 597 40.14 -14.30 35.73
CA THR A 597 41.22 -14.41 36.72
C THR A 597 41.77 -15.82 36.72
N ILE A 598 43.07 -15.95 36.45
CA ILE A 598 43.81 -17.21 36.47
C ILE A 598 44.78 -17.20 37.64
N THR A 599 44.68 -18.19 38.52
CA THR A 599 45.71 -18.46 39.53
C THR A 599 46.66 -19.51 39.00
N PHE A 600 47.95 -19.15 38.91
CA PHE A 600 48.97 -20.00 38.31
C PHE A 600 49.75 -20.76 39.39
N TYR A 601 50.04 -22.02 39.11
CA TYR A 601 50.82 -22.90 39.97
C TYR A 601 51.89 -23.63 39.16
N ASN A 602 53.08 -23.74 39.72
CA ASN A 602 54.20 -24.48 39.13
C ASN A 602 54.54 -25.72 39.95
N ARG A 603 54.39 -26.92 39.40
CA ARG A 603 54.70 -28.18 40.11
C ARG A 603 56.15 -28.65 39.93
N LEU A 604 56.84 -28.16 38.90
CA LEU A 604 58.19 -28.58 38.56
C LEU A 604 59.25 -27.65 39.15
N PRO A 605 60.28 -28.16 39.84
CA PRO A 605 61.41 -27.33 40.24
C PRO A 605 62.04 -26.67 39.01
N ILE A 606 62.43 -25.41 39.15
CA ILE A 606 63.20 -24.68 38.14
C ILE A 606 64.60 -24.51 38.70
N GLY A 607 65.58 -24.96 37.94
CA GLY A 607 67.00 -24.72 38.23
C GLY A 607 67.62 -24.05 37.02
N ARG A 608 68.51 -23.08 37.23
CA ARG A 608 69.28 -22.43 36.15
C ARG A 608 68.42 -21.97 34.96
N GLY A 609 67.20 -21.50 35.21
CA GLY A 609 66.29 -21.00 34.17
C GLY A 609 65.58 -22.06 33.33
N GLN A 610 65.58 -23.33 33.75
CA GLN A 610 64.92 -24.44 33.06
C GLN A 610 64.12 -25.29 34.04
N TRP A 611 63.01 -25.88 33.59
CA TRP A 611 62.36 -26.94 34.36
C TRP A 611 63.29 -28.16 34.46
N ALA A 612 63.47 -28.66 35.67
CA ALA A 612 64.45 -29.71 35.96
C ALA A 612 64.08 -31.06 35.32
N TYR A 613 65.08 -31.91 35.09
CA TYR A 613 64.86 -33.28 34.64
C TYR A 613 64.55 -34.17 35.83
N LYS A 614 63.47 -34.95 35.77
CA LYS A 614 63.15 -35.94 36.82
C LYS A 614 63.78 -37.29 36.49
N ILE A 615 64.64 -37.77 37.37
CA ILE A 615 65.37 -39.04 37.26
C ILE A 615 65.06 -39.86 38.51
N ASN A 616 64.39 -41.00 38.36
CA ASN A 616 64.01 -41.89 39.49
C ASN A 616 63.42 -41.12 40.70
N ASN A 617 62.44 -40.25 40.44
CA ASN A 617 61.77 -39.38 41.42
C ASN A 617 62.61 -38.25 42.04
N VAL A 618 63.83 -38.00 41.55
CA VAL A 618 64.66 -36.87 41.97
C VAL A 618 64.84 -35.90 40.81
N TYR A 619 64.60 -34.62 41.04
CA TYR A 619 64.82 -33.58 40.05
C TYR A 619 66.29 -33.19 40.03
N CYS A 620 66.89 -33.14 38.84
CA CYS A 620 68.31 -32.96 38.66
C CYS A 620 68.57 -31.90 37.58
N ILE A 621 69.63 -31.12 37.77
CA ILE A 621 70.12 -30.21 36.73
C ILE A 621 71.64 -30.03 36.80
N ARG A 622 72.29 -29.97 35.64
CA ARG A 622 73.72 -29.64 35.56
C ARG A 622 73.90 -28.14 35.71
N VAL A 623 74.71 -27.73 36.68
CA VAL A 623 74.82 -26.31 37.06
C VAL A 623 76.13 -25.65 36.68
N ALA A 624 77.20 -26.42 36.49
CA ALA A 624 78.51 -25.89 36.07
C ALA A 624 79.37 -27.00 35.50
N THR A 625 80.30 -26.65 34.62
CA THR A 625 81.43 -27.46 34.16
C THR A 625 82.72 -26.72 34.50
N TYR A 626 83.83 -27.45 34.58
CA TYR A 626 85.13 -26.91 35.02
C TYR A 626 85.05 -26.19 36.37
N VAL A 627 84.54 -26.91 37.39
CA VAL A 627 84.26 -26.36 38.71
C VAL A 627 84.90 -27.21 39.79
N HIS A 628 85.44 -26.59 40.85
CA HIS A 628 85.94 -27.29 42.04
C HIS A 628 84.86 -27.35 43.14
N TYR A 629 85.06 -28.19 44.16
CA TYR A 629 84.02 -28.51 45.15
C TYR A 629 83.38 -27.27 45.80
N GLN A 630 84.19 -26.35 46.32
CA GLN A 630 83.69 -25.16 47.01
C GLN A 630 82.88 -24.24 46.10
N SER A 631 83.29 -24.09 44.84
CA SER A 631 82.52 -23.35 43.84
C SER A 631 81.22 -24.07 43.46
N ALA A 632 81.23 -25.41 43.37
CA ALA A 632 80.02 -26.19 43.13
C ALA A 632 79.01 -26.02 44.27
N VAL A 633 79.47 -26.17 45.51
CA VAL A 633 78.66 -25.94 46.72
C VAL A 633 78.14 -24.50 46.76
N SER A 634 78.99 -23.50 46.49
CA SER A 634 78.59 -22.09 46.48
C SER A 634 77.49 -21.81 45.45
N VAL A 635 77.64 -22.32 44.23
CA VAL A 635 76.64 -22.18 43.16
C VAL A 635 75.32 -22.82 43.56
N ILE A 636 75.35 -24.05 44.08
CA ILE A 636 74.12 -24.82 44.39
C ILE A 636 73.43 -24.23 45.62
N ASN A 637 74.17 -23.88 46.66
CA ASN A 637 73.62 -23.17 47.82
C ASN A 637 73.04 -21.80 47.41
N GLY A 638 73.67 -21.12 46.46
CA GLY A 638 73.18 -19.86 45.88
C GLY A 638 71.88 -20.00 45.08
N MET A 639 71.53 -21.20 44.61
CA MET A 639 70.22 -21.45 43.97
C MET A 639 69.08 -21.40 44.99
N GLY A 640 69.34 -21.72 46.26
CA GLY A 640 68.34 -21.77 47.32
C GLY A 640 67.19 -22.71 46.98
N ASN A 641 66.00 -22.46 47.54
CA ASN A 641 64.74 -23.14 47.16
C ASN A 641 64.83 -24.68 47.13
N GLY A 642 65.51 -25.30 48.11
CA GLY A 642 65.57 -26.76 48.22
C GLY A 642 66.57 -27.46 47.29
N TRP A 643 67.40 -26.73 46.54
CA TRP A 643 68.47 -27.32 45.72
C TRP A 643 69.71 -27.70 46.54
N PHE A 644 70.24 -28.91 46.34
CA PHE A 644 71.39 -29.44 47.11
C PHE A 644 72.29 -30.38 46.27
N ILE A 645 73.45 -30.78 46.83
CA ILE A 645 74.31 -31.84 46.29
C ILE A 645 73.94 -33.15 46.97
N LEU A 646 73.71 -34.22 46.20
CA LEU A 646 73.35 -35.52 46.74
C LEU A 646 74.58 -36.25 47.30
N GLY A 647 74.46 -36.86 48.49
CA GLY A 647 75.49 -37.73 49.07
C GLY A 647 75.52 -39.12 48.46
N TRP A 648 76.51 -39.93 48.84
CA TRP A 648 76.70 -41.28 48.29
C TRP A 648 75.48 -42.19 48.42
N PRO A 649 74.80 -42.29 49.58
CA PRO A 649 73.62 -43.16 49.69
C PRO A 649 72.53 -42.80 48.67
N GLY A 650 72.33 -41.50 48.42
CA GLY A 650 71.37 -41.03 47.44
C GLY A 650 71.80 -41.34 46.00
N LEU A 651 73.09 -41.18 45.66
CA LEU A 651 73.60 -41.53 44.32
C LEU A 651 73.57 -43.04 44.07
N ARG A 652 73.87 -43.83 45.10
CA ARG A 652 73.76 -45.28 45.10
C ARG A 652 72.35 -45.71 44.70
N ASP A 653 71.36 -45.14 45.37
CA ASP A 653 69.95 -45.48 45.15
C ASP A 653 69.44 -44.90 43.81
N LEU A 654 69.89 -43.70 43.43
CA LEU A 654 69.51 -43.04 42.17
C LEU A 654 69.97 -43.82 40.93
N PHE A 655 71.19 -44.36 40.95
CA PHE A 655 71.79 -45.07 39.81
C PHE A 655 71.85 -46.60 39.98
N ASN A 656 71.40 -47.13 41.12
CA ASN A 656 71.49 -48.56 41.45
C ASN A 656 72.93 -49.11 41.33
N ILE A 657 73.88 -48.36 41.91
CA ILE A 657 75.31 -48.74 41.97
C ILE A 657 75.67 -49.25 43.38
N GLY A 658 76.85 -49.85 43.58
CA GLY A 658 77.27 -50.39 44.88
C GLY A 658 77.66 -49.35 45.94
N ASP A 659 78.00 -49.80 47.15
CA ASP A 659 78.52 -48.92 48.21
C ASP A 659 79.87 -48.27 47.86
N TRP A 660 80.22 -47.19 48.56
CA TRP A 660 81.42 -46.40 48.29
C TRP A 660 82.70 -47.23 48.39
N SER A 661 83.52 -47.22 47.34
CA SER A 661 84.84 -47.87 47.32
C SER A 661 85.77 -47.16 46.34
N VAL A 662 86.89 -46.63 46.84
CA VAL A 662 87.82 -45.82 46.04
C VAL A 662 88.35 -46.63 44.84
N ASN A 663 88.30 -46.02 43.65
CA ASN A 663 88.74 -46.59 42.36
C ASN A 663 88.01 -47.83 41.87
N ARG A 664 86.95 -48.29 42.56
CA ARG A 664 86.06 -49.32 42.03
C ARG A 664 85.37 -48.81 40.77
N GLU A 665 85.00 -49.72 39.87
CA GLU A 665 84.23 -49.41 38.66
C GLU A 665 83.07 -50.41 38.52
N GLN A 666 81.95 -49.94 37.96
CA GLN A 666 80.77 -50.75 37.70
C GLN A 666 80.08 -50.23 36.44
N THR A 667 79.87 -51.11 35.46
CA THR A 667 78.97 -50.84 34.34
C THR A 667 77.55 -51.06 34.80
N GLN A 668 76.69 -50.04 34.65
CA GLN A 668 75.31 -50.08 35.13
C GLN A 668 74.37 -49.42 34.11
N TYR A 669 73.12 -49.90 34.06
CA TYR A 669 72.06 -49.25 33.31
C TYR A 669 71.72 -47.91 33.95
N TYR A 670 71.78 -46.83 33.16
CA TYR A 670 71.41 -45.52 33.65
C TYR A 670 69.92 -45.23 33.43
N PRO A 671 69.28 -44.43 34.31
CA PRO A 671 67.87 -44.12 34.22
C PRO A 671 67.54 -43.20 33.03
N ARG A 672 66.25 -43.13 32.67
CA ARG A 672 65.77 -42.20 31.66
C ARG A 672 66.14 -40.75 32.04
N PHE A 673 66.42 -39.92 31.03
CA PHE A 673 66.91 -38.54 31.15
C PHE A 673 68.31 -38.36 31.75
N PHE A 674 69.04 -39.45 32.03
CA PHE A 674 70.41 -39.39 32.56
C PHE A 674 71.33 -38.51 31.71
N THR A 675 71.41 -38.75 30.41
CA THR A 675 72.34 -38.03 29.50
C THR A 675 71.95 -36.57 29.27
N ASN A 676 70.74 -36.16 29.68
CA ASN A 676 70.34 -34.75 29.66
C ASN A 676 71.05 -33.94 30.76
N VAL A 677 71.39 -34.60 31.87
CA VAL A 677 72.01 -33.96 33.05
C VAL A 677 73.48 -34.35 33.16
N PHE A 678 73.75 -35.65 33.15
CA PHE A 678 75.08 -36.23 33.37
C PHE A 678 75.82 -36.41 32.05
N ILE A 679 77.13 -36.18 32.08
CA ILE A 679 78.05 -36.27 30.93
C ILE A 679 79.27 -37.08 31.32
N GLU A 680 80.07 -37.47 30.34
CA GLU A 680 81.39 -38.03 30.63
C GLU A 680 82.24 -37.02 31.39
N GLY A 681 82.84 -37.47 32.49
CA GLY A 681 83.56 -36.62 33.43
C GLY A 681 83.26 -36.98 34.88
N ARG A 682 83.65 -36.10 35.80
CA ARG A 682 83.58 -36.31 37.25
C ARG A 682 82.67 -35.27 37.88
N PHE A 683 81.74 -35.70 38.74
CA PHE A 683 80.96 -34.77 39.55
C PHE A 683 81.02 -35.10 41.04
N TYR A 684 80.95 -34.03 41.84
CA TYR A 684 81.05 -34.09 43.30
C TYR A 684 79.79 -34.66 43.95
N ASN A 685 79.99 -35.37 45.06
CA ASN A 685 78.97 -35.67 46.06
C ASN A 685 79.34 -35.00 47.40
N THR A 686 78.51 -35.12 48.44
CA THR A 686 78.75 -34.45 49.73
C THR A 686 79.75 -35.14 50.65
N ASP A 687 80.18 -36.36 50.31
CA ASP A 687 81.01 -37.17 51.19
C ASP A 687 82.50 -36.92 50.94
N PHE A 688 83.34 -37.29 51.90
CA PHE A 688 84.78 -37.07 51.84
C PHE A 688 85.57 -38.31 52.30
N TYR A 689 86.79 -38.47 51.79
CA TYR A 689 87.71 -39.55 52.16
C TYR A 689 89.15 -39.03 52.19
N GLY A 690 89.83 -39.18 53.33
CA GLY A 690 91.25 -38.82 53.44
C GLY A 690 91.57 -37.34 53.22
N GLY A 691 90.60 -36.43 53.37
CA GLY A 691 90.75 -34.98 53.13
C GLY A 691 90.39 -34.53 51.71
N ASP A 692 90.14 -35.47 50.80
CA ASP A 692 89.60 -35.22 49.46
C ASP A 692 88.07 -35.40 49.44
N GLU A 693 87.41 -34.74 48.49
CA GLU A 693 85.97 -34.84 48.30
C GLU A 693 85.64 -36.04 47.41
N CYS A 694 84.59 -36.78 47.73
CA CYS A 694 84.18 -37.94 46.96
C CYS A 694 83.38 -37.49 45.72
N GLY A 695 83.50 -38.27 44.65
CA GLY A 695 82.75 -38.04 43.44
C GLY A 695 82.55 -39.31 42.63
N LEU A 696 81.78 -39.14 41.56
CA LEU A 696 81.47 -40.21 40.62
C LEU A 696 81.96 -39.80 39.24
N LYS A 697 82.85 -40.62 38.67
CA LYS A 697 83.29 -40.49 37.29
C LYS A 697 82.36 -41.32 36.40
N ILE A 698 81.81 -40.68 35.38
CA ILE A 698 81.03 -41.32 34.33
C ILE A 698 81.88 -41.38 33.07
N SER A 699 81.90 -42.54 32.43
CA SER A 699 82.61 -42.79 31.17
C SER A 699 81.91 -43.90 30.38
N ASN A 700 82.27 -44.08 29.10
CA ASN A 700 81.73 -45.13 28.24
C ASN A 700 80.19 -45.10 28.20
N ILE A 701 79.60 -43.90 28.03
CA ILE A 701 78.14 -43.77 27.91
C ILE A 701 77.71 -44.42 26.60
N ASN A 702 77.08 -45.60 26.69
CA ASN A 702 76.55 -46.32 25.55
C ASN A 702 75.05 -46.06 25.43
N THR A 703 74.67 -45.18 24.51
CA THR A 703 73.26 -44.82 24.26
C THR A 703 72.45 -45.94 23.62
N THR A 704 73.09 -46.92 22.99
CA THR A 704 72.42 -48.07 22.37
C THR A 704 72.00 -49.10 23.43
N SER A 705 72.86 -49.39 24.41
CA SER A 705 72.55 -50.30 25.51
C SER A 705 71.96 -49.61 26.74
N GLY A 706 71.99 -48.28 26.82
CA GLY A 706 71.52 -47.52 27.98
C GLY A 706 72.39 -47.71 29.22
N THR A 707 73.69 -47.96 29.03
CA THR A 707 74.64 -48.25 30.12
C THR A 707 75.75 -47.22 30.16
N ALA A 708 76.29 -46.95 31.36
CA ALA A 708 77.51 -46.18 31.54
C ALA A 708 78.44 -46.88 32.54
N LEU A 709 79.74 -46.60 32.44
CA LEU A 709 80.74 -47.02 33.42
C LEU A 709 80.83 -45.95 34.52
N PHE A 710 80.48 -46.35 35.73
CA PHE A 710 80.59 -45.53 36.93
C PHE A 710 81.85 -45.92 37.69
N LYS A 711 82.74 -44.95 37.92
CA LYS A 711 83.95 -45.12 38.72
C LYS A 711 83.93 -44.19 39.93
N TRP A 712 84.19 -44.75 41.10
CA TRP A 712 84.29 -44.03 42.35
C TRP A 712 85.64 -43.33 42.43
N VAL A 713 85.66 -42.02 42.62
CA VAL A 713 86.88 -41.22 42.55
C VAL A 713 86.98 -40.24 43.71
N THR A 714 88.18 -40.07 44.27
CA THR A 714 88.48 -38.89 45.07
C THR A 714 88.79 -37.72 44.13
N MET A 715 88.32 -36.54 44.48
CA MET A 715 88.43 -35.32 43.70
C MET A 715 89.02 -34.21 44.56
N ASN A 716 89.88 -33.38 43.96
CA ASN A 716 90.49 -32.28 44.70
C ASN A 716 89.43 -31.23 45.07
N LYS A 717 89.51 -30.74 46.32
CA LYS A 717 88.57 -29.74 46.86
C LYS A 717 88.74 -28.35 46.27
N TYR A 718 89.99 -27.97 45.95
CA TYR A 718 90.39 -26.59 45.64
C TYR A 718 90.74 -26.38 44.16
N THR A 719 91.00 -27.46 43.41
CA THR A 719 91.44 -27.41 42.01
C THR A 719 90.45 -28.13 41.12
N ALA A 720 89.97 -27.45 40.07
CA ALA A 720 89.09 -28.04 39.07
C ALA A 720 89.92 -28.67 37.95
N GLU A 721 89.58 -29.90 37.55
CA GLU A 721 90.09 -30.50 36.33
C GLU A 721 89.10 -30.29 35.17
N SER A 722 89.57 -30.45 33.93
CA SER A 722 88.78 -30.17 32.72
C SER A 722 87.50 -30.99 32.60
N ASP A 723 87.44 -32.16 33.25
CA ASP A 723 86.29 -33.06 33.26
C ASP A 723 85.41 -32.92 34.51
N TYR A 724 85.68 -31.95 35.40
CA TYR A 724 84.86 -31.73 36.59
C TYR A 724 83.58 -30.98 36.25
N TYR A 725 82.46 -31.40 36.82
CA TYR A 725 81.19 -30.68 36.71
C TYR A 725 80.35 -30.83 37.99
N ALA A 726 79.30 -30.03 38.10
CA ALA A 726 78.40 -30.03 39.25
C ALA A 726 76.96 -30.27 38.82
N VAL A 727 76.25 -31.06 39.62
CA VAL A 727 74.83 -31.36 39.45
C VAL A 727 74.11 -30.99 40.74
N ALA A 728 73.02 -30.24 40.60
CA ALA A 728 72.12 -29.94 41.70
C ALA A 728 70.93 -30.91 41.65
N PHE A 729 70.46 -31.28 42.84
CA PHE A 729 69.35 -32.18 43.07
C PHE A 729 68.25 -31.49 43.88
N HIS A 730 67.02 -31.92 43.69
CA HIS A 730 65.83 -31.43 44.38
C HIS A 730 64.80 -32.58 44.51
N TYR A 731 64.10 -32.66 45.65
CA TYR A 731 63.08 -33.67 45.91
C TYR A 731 61.68 -33.25 45.46
#